data_AF-A0A6J4LRA9-F1
#
_entry.id   AF-A0A6J4LRA9-F1
#
_cell.length_a   1.000
_cell.length_b   1.000
_cell.length_c   1.000
_cell.angle_alpha   90.00
_cell.angle_beta   90.00
_cell.angle_gamma   90.00
#
_symmetry.space_group_name_H-M   'P 1'
#
loop_
_entity.id
_entity.type
_entity.pdbx_description
1 polymer ?
#
loop_
_entity_poly.entity_id
_entity_poly.type
_entity_poly.pdbx_seq_one_letter_code
_entity_poly.pdbx_strand_id
1 'polypeptide(L)'
;MSPAPRTAGRATAHRPQRLADAPPAALAAVETFLEALYGEQPGWIEVWHGHTDPAQPDKIVFDHDPNRWQWYEPARRAGIAALLVAWAGRYKNVYTSTGMYDRAARPCNGGVPLPSRVVFVDDAKDAGGLVPAIRLITSHGNAQHVYRTREPMDPATRRELQARAAAALGCDKSGSDIEQVLRVPASFNTKHGGRYPVHVESISEQTYGVDELRAAWPEVPIISAAGGPSSIDWAGADVLRANIEQLVNPDGVPWRFKNSHGQARRVIEGKLTPLKPDGTYDPSLARAFVTRGLILHGYEDTPAAAILLHLDNFHGTSNKGTSELKADIARLIGKYRADPSLAHVVPTPIEIAAHKPAQPQPDIPRASRARKDRPQVIDADGLLALYSAHADEYDQISWTQTEAARRAGASRATITRLEDELRERRDISNRKRGRNGGCLLILNCINIPKANRPAPVLSAPPAPEPAAGVDTISNDVSAHSDAENEPPRAYVREGKHTAPAAPPPVPPAPPTWYAADGPLTARDTDAGDYAQVRIGPLPKRRPVADRPPDEQRAARVAQLAKVRTKAKRAKLAGMDHLVPALRRAAANIGEQLAALDAGRPPAPIGEQPTLAPGPLASPEAAPTPAACVSPLPRPDGGALYAVDYWINHGELANAWRIIELNRERFDFAPELARLSAAGGATP
;
A
#
# COMPACT_ATOMS: atom_id res chain seq x y z
N MET A 1 54.11 -11.94 8.61
CA MET A 1 53.58 -10.71 8.00
C MET A 1 52.23 -11.05 7.37
N SER A 2 51.13 -10.73 8.05
CA SER A 2 49.76 -11.07 7.63
C SER A 2 49.23 -10.06 6.61
N PRO A 3 48.39 -10.48 5.64
CA PRO A 3 47.78 -9.56 4.69
C PRO A 3 46.60 -8.82 5.33
N ALA A 4 46.49 -7.53 5.02
CA ALA A 4 45.46 -6.62 5.52
C ALA A 4 44.04 -6.98 5.01
N PRO A 5 42.99 -6.71 5.80
CA PRO A 5 41.61 -7.06 5.42
C PRO A 5 41.05 -6.09 4.35
N ARG A 6 40.40 -6.65 3.34
CA ARG A 6 39.62 -5.94 2.32
C ARG A 6 38.45 -5.19 2.97
N THR A 7 38.45 -3.87 2.86
CA THR A 7 37.32 -3.00 3.23
C THR A 7 36.14 -3.21 2.29
N ALA A 8 34.95 -3.37 2.88
CA ALA A 8 33.67 -3.44 2.19
C ALA A 8 33.46 -2.19 1.30
N GLY A 9 33.16 -2.43 0.03
CA GLY A 9 32.91 -1.40 -0.98
C GLY A 9 31.71 -0.53 -0.63
N ARG A 10 31.95 0.78 -0.59
CA ARG A 10 30.93 1.84 -0.56
C ARG A 10 30.06 1.75 -1.82
N ALA A 11 28.75 1.86 -1.66
CA ALA A 11 27.83 2.14 -2.76
C ALA A 11 28.16 3.53 -3.34
N THR A 12 28.81 3.56 -4.49
CA THR A 12 29.05 4.78 -5.27
C THR A 12 27.72 5.34 -5.76
N ALA A 13 27.51 6.65 -5.60
CA ALA A 13 26.40 7.36 -6.22
C ALA A 13 26.49 7.16 -7.74
N HIS A 14 25.61 6.31 -8.29
CA HIS A 14 25.53 6.05 -9.72
C HIS A 14 25.08 7.33 -10.43
N ARG A 15 25.99 7.90 -11.23
CA ARG A 15 25.73 8.89 -12.27
C ARG A 15 24.51 8.39 -13.08
N PRO A 16 23.53 9.25 -13.45
CA PRO A 16 22.43 8.83 -14.30
C PRO A 16 23.01 8.18 -15.54
N GLN A 17 22.74 6.88 -15.69
CA GLN A 17 23.02 6.15 -16.92
C GLN A 17 22.37 6.96 -18.04
N ARG A 18 23.14 7.32 -19.06
CA ARG A 18 22.62 8.18 -20.13
C ARG A 18 21.42 7.45 -20.73
N LEU A 19 20.30 8.16 -20.89
CA LEU A 19 19.11 7.67 -21.60
C LEU A 19 19.44 7.05 -22.98
N ALA A 20 20.60 7.38 -23.54
CA ALA A 20 21.11 6.93 -24.83
C ALA A 20 21.50 5.43 -24.92
N ASP A 21 21.61 4.69 -23.81
CA ASP A 21 22.11 3.30 -23.84
C ASP A 21 21.00 2.23 -23.84
N ALA A 22 19.73 2.64 -23.97
CA ALA A 22 18.61 1.70 -24.05
C ALA A 22 18.65 0.87 -25.34
N PRO A 23 18.46 -0.47 -25.29
CA PRO A 23 18.42 -1.29 -26.50
C PRO A 23 17.32 -0.80 -27.46
N PRO A 24 17.63 -0.57 -28.76
CA PRO A 24 16.64 -0.04 -29.72
C PRO A 24 15.35 -0.86 -29.79
N ALA A 25 15.44 -2.18 -29.66
CA ALA A 25 14.26 -3.07 -29.63
C ALA A 25 13.36 -2.84 -28.41
N ALA A 26 13.95 -2.53 -27.23
CA ALA A 26 13.19 -2.23 -26.03
C ALA A 26 12.46 -0.89 -26.16
N LEU A 27 13.12 0.13 -26.72
CA LEU A 27 12.51 1.42 -27.02
C LEU A 27 11.32 1.26 -27.96
N ALA A 28 11.53 0.60 -29.11
CA ALA A 28 10.48 0.36 -30.08
C ALA A 28 9.29 -0.40 -29.48
N ALA A 29 9.53 -1.45 -28.68
CA ALA A 29 8.48 -2.21 -28.02
C ALA A 29 7.63 -1.35 -27.06
N VAL A 30 8.28 -0.47 -26.27
CA VAL A 30 7.57 0.43 -25.36
C VAL A 30 6.83 1.52 -26.14
N GLU A 31 7.40 2.08 -27.20
CA GLU A 31 6.71 3.07 -28.05
C GLU A 31 5.46 2.49 -28.71
N THR A 32 5.55 1.30 -29.32
CA THR A 32 4.40 0.63 -29.92
C THR A 32 3.33 0.31 -28.87
N PHE A 33 3.75 -0.10 -27.67
CA PHE A 33 2.84 -0.33 -26.56
C PHE A 33 2.10 0.94 -26.10
N LEU A 34 2.81 2.06 -25.95
CA LEU A 34 2.20 3.34 -25.57
C LEU A 34 1.23 3.84 -26.65
N GLU A 35 1.56 3.70 -27.93
CA GLU A 35 0.65 4.00 -29.04
C GLU A 35 -0.63 3.17 -28.95
N ALA A 36 -0.48 1.85 -28.75
CA ALA A 36 -1.62 0.94 -28.68
C ALA A 36 -2.51 1.22 -27.47
N LEU A 37 -1.95 1.77 -26.38
CA LEU A 37 -2.69 2.07 -25.15
C LEU A 37 -3.38 3.45 -25.21
N TYR A 38 -2.69 4.47 -25.71
CA TYR A 38 -3.11 5.87 -25.60
C TYR A 38 -3.50 6.50 -26.94
N GLY A 39 -3.00 5.98 -28.06
CA GLY A 39 -3.22 6.52 -29.39
C GLY A 39 -2.83 7.99 -29.49
N GLU A 40 -3.71 8.77 -30.12
CA GLU A 40 -3.53 10.20 -30.39
C GLU A 40 -4.02 11.13 -29.26
N GLN A 41 -4.65 10.59 -28.22
CA GLN A 41 -5.25 11.41 -27.17
C GLN A 41 -4.15 12.02 -26.28
N PRO A 42 -4.15 13.35 -26.05
CA PRO A 42 -3.24 13.96 -25.10
C PRO A 42 -3.79 13.89 -23.68
N GLY A 43 -2.90 13.85 -22.69
CA GLY A 43 -3.28 13.89 -21.28
C GLY A 43 -2.17 13.49 -20.33
N TRP A 44 -2.39 13.63 -19.03
CA TRP A 44 -1.44 13.15 -18.03
C TRP A 44 -1.55 11.64 -17.88
N ILE A 45 -0.42 10.94 -17.93
CA ILE A 45 -0.30 9.54 -17.54
C ILE A 45 0.52 9.45 -16.26
N GLU A 46 0.21 8.44 -15.46
CA GLU A 46 0.98 8.13 -14.27
C GLU A 46 1.88 6.93 -14.56
N VAL A 47 3.18 7.10 -14.35
CA VAL A 47 4.20 6.07 -14.54
C VAL A 47 4.83 5.75 -13.19
N TRP A 48 4.99 4.46 -12.90
CA TRP A 48 5.56 4.00 -11.64
C TRP A 48 6.77 3.14 -11.87
N HIS A 49 7.67 3.17 -10.91
CA HIS A 49 8.67 2.14 -10.71
C HIS A 49 8.65 1.67 -9.26
N GLY A 50 9.20 0.50 -9.01
CA GLY A 50 9.24 -0.05 -7.67
C GLY A 50 10.14 -1.27 -7.55
N HIS A 51 10.31 -1.70 -6.31
CA HIS A 51 11.16 -2.84 -5.97
C HIS A 51 10.36 -3.86 -5.14
N THR A 52 10.76 -5.13 -5.21
CA THR A 52 10.17 -6.17 -4.37
C THR A 52 10.49 -5.90 -2.90
N ASP A 53 9.49 -5.95 -2.01
CA ASP A 53 9.71 -5.90 -0.57
C ASP A 53 10.47 -7.18 -0.13
N PRO A 54 11.69 -7.08 0.41
CA PRO A 54 12.43 -8.25 0.87
C PRO A 54 11.70 -9.02 1.99
N ALA A 55 10.83 -8.36 2.76
CA ALA A 55 10.03 -8.99 3.81
C ALA A 55 8.73 -9.61 3.29
N GLN A 56 8.24 -9.17 2.13
CA GLN A 56 7.00 -9.60 1.49
C GLN A 56 7.27 -9.76 -0.01
N PRO A 57 7.92 -10.85 -0.44
CA PRO A 57 8.40 -10.99 -1.81
C PRO A 57 7.28 -11.00 -2.85
N ASP A 58 6.03 -11.20 -2.45
CA ASP A 58 4.80 -11.08 -3.25
C ASP A 58 4.38 -9.62 -3.54
N LYS A 59 4.97 -8.64 -2.86
CA LYS A 59 4.61 -7.22 -2.95
C LYS A 59 5.68 -6.38 -3.61
N ILE A 60 5.21 -5.40 -4.39
CA ILE A 60 6.04 -4.35 -4.96
C ILE A 60 5.80 -3.08 -4.15
N VAL A 61 6.89 -2.50 -3.64
CA VAL A 61 6.90 -1.18 -3.02
C VAL A 61 7.18 -0.17 -4.11
N PHE A 62 6.21 0.70 -4.35
CA PHE A 62 6.36 1.80 -5.30
C PHE A 62 7.22 2.89 -4.69
N ASP A 63 8.20 3.36 -5.47
CA ASP A 63 9.02 4.49 -5.08
C ASP A 63 8.31 5.80 -5.43
N HIS A 64 8.38 6.79 -4.53
CA HIS A 64 7.85 8.13 -4.80
C HIS A 64 8.85 8.90 -5.68
N ASP A 65 8.60 8.90 -6.98
CA ASP A 65 9.38 9.69 -7.95
C ASP A 65 8.62 10.98 -8.33
N PRO A 66 9.26 12.16 -8.28
CA PRO A 66 8.64 13.40 -8.74
C PRO A 66 8.28 13.35 -10.23
N ASN A 67 8.95 12.52 -11.03
CA ASN A 67 8.69 12.34 -12.46
C ASN A 67 7.62 11.28 -12.75
N ARG A 68 6.87 10.80 -11.74
CA ARG A 68 5.80 9.82 -11.98
C ARG A 68 4.67 10.34 -12.86
N TRP A 69 4.52 11.65 -13.03
CA TRP A 69 3.50 12.22 -13.91
C TRP A 69 4.15 12.69 -15.21
N GLN A 70 3.69 12.13 -16.33
CA GLN A 70 4.17 12.50 -17.66
C GLN A 70 3.00 13.01 -18.48
N TRP A 71 3.19 14.14 -19.15
CA TRP A 71 2.23 14.58 -20.15
C TRP A 71 2.47 13.78 -21.43
N TYR A 72 1.50 12.97 -21.80
CA TYR A 72 1.50 12.17 -23.02
C TYR A 72 0.86 12.95 -24.16
N GLU A 73 1.54 12.90 -25.31
CA GLU A 73 1.05 13.23 -26.65
C GLU A 73 1.96 12.50 -27.66
N PRO A 74 1.52 12.25 -28.90
CA PRO A 74 2.28 11.45 -29.88
C PRO A 74 3.73 11.93 -30.06
N ALA A 75 3.96 13.24 -30.07
CA ALA A 75 5.29 13.84 -30.23
C ALA A 75 6.24 13.57 -29.05
N ARG A 76 5.69 13.28 -27.85
CA ARG A 76 6.48 13.00 -26.63
C ARG A 76 6.65 11.52 -26.32
N ARG A 77 5.95 10.64 -27.05
CA ARG A 77 5.95 9.19 -26.85
C ARG A 77 7.35 8.58 -26.77
N ALA A 78 8.26 8.94 -27.70
CA ALA A 78 9.63 8.42 -27.70
C ALA A 78 10.41 8.80 -26.43
N GLY A 79 10.24 10.04 -25.95
CA GLY A 79 10.85 10.49 -24.70
C GLY A 79 10.33 9.75 -23.46
N ILE A 80 9.03 9.48 -23.43
CA ILE A 80 8.39 8.69 -22.36
C ILE A 80 8.88 7.23 -22.43
N ALA A 81 8.95 6.63 -23.62
CA ALA A 81 9.45 5.28 -23.79
C ALA A 81 10.91 5.15 -23.30
N ALA A 82 11.77 6.10 -23.65
CA ALA A 82 13.15 6.14 -23.18
C ALA A 82 13.25 6.22 -21.65
N LEU A 83 12.42 7.06 -21.01
CA LEU A 83 12.32 7.13 -19.55
C LEU A 83 11.95 5.77 -18.94
N LEU A 84 10.91 5.13 -19.48
CA LEU A 84 10.40 3.86 -18.95
C LEU A 84 11.41 2.71 -19.14
N VAL A 85 12.12 2.64 -20.27
CA VAL A 85 13.17 1.65 -20.49
C VAL A 85 14.37 1.89 -19.56
N ALA A 86 14.75 3.15 -19.33
CA ALA A 86 15.80 3.48 -18.36
C ALA A 86 15.39 3.05 -16.94
N TRP A 87 14.14 3.28 -16.55
CA TRP A 87 13.59 2.79 -15.28
C TRP A 87 13.53 1.27 -15.21
N ALA A 88 13.20 0.58 -16.30
CA ALA A 88 13.19 -0.88 -16.36
C ALA A 88 14.59 -1.46 -16.14
N GLY A 89 15.61 -0.85 -16.75
CA GLY A 89 17.02 -1.19 -16.54
C GLY A 89 17.42 -1.07 -15.07
N ARG A 90 16.96 -0.02 -14.39
CA ARG A 90 17.34 0.31 -13.01
C ARG A 90 16.52 -0.42 -11.94
N TYR A 91 15.20 -0.31 -11.99
CA TYR A 91 14.27 -0.73 -10.93
C TYR A 91 13.57 -2.05 -11.22
N LYS A 92 13.69 -2.54 -12.47
CA LYS A 92 13.08 -3.79 -12.95
C LYS A 92 11.55 -3.69 -13.08
N ASN A 93 10.81 -3.36 -12.02
CA ASN A 93 9.35 -3.22 -12.09
C ASN A 93 8.98 -1.81 -12.56
N VAL A 94 8.32 -1.72 -13.72
CA VAL A 94 7.83 -0.45 -14.27
C VAL A 94 6.38 -0.61 -14.70
N TYR A 95 5.60 0.44 -14.48
CA TYR A 95 4.18 0.47 -14.75
C TYR A 95 3.75 1.81 -15.36
N THR A 96 2.59 1.81 -15.99
CA THR A 96 1.90 3.02 -16.48
C THR A 96 0.41 2.94 -16.20
N SER A 97 -0.29 4.06 -16.05
CA SER A 97 -1.73 4.10 -15.85
C SER A 97 -2.48 3.55 -17.06
N THR A 98 -3.59 2.86 -16.84
CA THR A 98 -4.40 2.31 -17.94
C THR A 98 -5.20 3.38 -18.72
N GLY A 99 -5.28 4.61 -18.19
CA GLY A 99 -5.92 5.76 -18.81
C GLY A 99 -5.17 7.06 -18.52
N MET A 100 -5.71 8.16 -19.04
CA MET A 100 -5.17 9.50 -18.89
C MET A 100 -6.00 10.36 -17.94
N TYR A 101 -5.42 11.45 -17.47
CA TYR A 101 -6.01 12.39 -16.52
C TYR A 101 -5.90 13.83 -17.04
N ASP A 102 -6.82 14.68 -16.61
CA ASP A 102 -6.84 16.12 -16.94
C ASP A 102 -5.65 16.88 -16.32
N ARG A 103 -5.11 16.39 -15.21
CA ARG A 103 -3.99 16.97 -14.45
C ARG A 103 -3.10 15.87 -13.88
N ALA A 104 -1.92 16.26 -13.38
CA ALA A 104 -0.96 15.39 -12.71
C ALA A 104 -1.42 14.90 -11.32
N ALA A 105 -2.62 14.32 -11.24
CA ALA A 105 -3.23 13.80 -10.03
C ALA A 105 -4.19 12.65 -10.35
N ARG A 106 -4.28 11.68 -9.44
CA ARG A 106 -5.32 10.65 -9.45
C ARG A 106 -6.68 11.25 -8.98
N PRO A 107 -7.80 10.57 -9.24
CA PRO A 107 -9.13 10.95 -8.72
C PRO A 107 -9.20 11.15 -7.22
N CYS A 108 -8.56 10.28 -6.44
CA CYS A 108 -8.44 10.45 -5.00
C CYS A 108 -7.67 11.70 -4.55
N ASN A 109 -7.00 12.41 -5.47
CA ASN A 109 -6.29 13.66 -5.24
C ASN A 109 -6.81 14.80 -6.15
N GLY A 110 -8.04 14.68 -6.66
CA GLY A 110 -8.71 15.72 -7.43
C GLY A 110 -8.42 15.75 -8.93
N GLY A 111 -7.76 14.74 -9.50
CA GLY A 111 -7.69 14.56 -10.96
C GLY A 111 -8.97 13.96 -11.53
N VAL A 112 -9.24 14.20 -12.80
CA VAL A 112 -10.41 13.64 -13.50
C VAL A 112 -9.91 12.67 -14.57
N PRO A 113 -10.30 11.37 -14.53
CA PRO A 113 -9.97 10.45 -15.61
C PRO A 113 -10.62 10.93 -16.89
N LEU A 114 -9.83 11.06 -17.95
CA LEU A 114 -10.35 11.41 -19.27
C LEU A 114 -11.10 10.21 -19.86
N PRO A 115 -12.05 10.46 -20.78
CA PRO A 115 -12.64 9.38 -21.56
C PRO A 115 -11.55 8.53 -22.23
N SER A 116 -11.74 7.22 -22.29
CA SER A 116 -10.72 6.28 -22.79
C SER A 116 -11.35 5.15 -23.57
N ARG A 117 -10.63 4.65 -24.58
CA ARG A 117 -11.03 3.48 -25.38
C ARG A 117 -10.61 2.15 -24.74
N VAL A 118 -10.00 2.15 -23.56
CA VAL A 118 -9.35 0.96 -22.99
C VAL A 118 -10.16 0.35 -21.85
N VAL A 119 -10.49 -0.93 -21.99
CA VAL A 119 -10.89 -1.82 -20.89
C VAL A 119 -9.68 -2.67 -20.51
N PHE A 120 -9.21 -2.52 -19.27
CA PHE A 120 -8.07 -3.27 -18.75
C PHE A 120 -8.54 -4.44 -17.87
N VAL A 121 -7.82 -5.57 -17.94
CA VAL A 121 -8.02 -6.71 -17.06
C VAL A 121 -6.65 -7.27 -16.61
N ASP A 122 -6.48 -7.45 -15.30
CA ASP A 122 -5.27 -8.01 -14.68
C ASP A 122 -5.40 -9.53 -14.48
N ASP A 123 -4.28 -10.26 -14.59
CA ASP A 123 -4.23 -11.73 -14.46
C ASP A 123 -5.27 -12.49 -15.31
N ALA A 124 -5.54 -11.97 -16.52
CA ALA A 124 -6.52 -12.51 -17.43
C ALA A 124 -6.19 -13.95 -17.87
N LYS A 125 -7.22 -14.78 -17.95
CA LYS A 125 -7.15 -16.14 -18.52
C LYS A 125 -7.59 -16.12 -19.98
N ASP A 126 -7.08 -17.05 -20.78
CA ASP A 126 -7.38 -17.14 -22.22
C ASP A 126 -8.81 -17.62 -22.56
N ALA A 127 -9.70 -17.66 -21.57
CA ALA A 127 -11.03 -18.26 -21.66
C ALA A 127 -12.10 -17.37 -22.34
N GLY A 128 -11.72 -16.22 -22.90
CA GLY A 128 -12.64 -15.11 -23.13
C GLY A 128 -13.37 -15.03 -24.46
N GLY A 129 -13.02 -15.84 -25.48
CA GLY A 129 -13.58 -15.77 -26.85
C GLY A 129 -13.28 -14.48 -27.62
N LEU A 130 -13.10 -13.35 -26.94
CA LEU A 130 -12.67 -12.06 -27.45
C LEU A 130 -11.14 -11.99 -27.52
N VAL A 131 -10.64 -11.43 -28.62
CA VAL A 131 -9.22 -11.18 -28.85
C VAL A 131 -8.83 -9.84 -28.22
N PRO A 132 -7.92 -9.80 -27.25
CA PRO A 132 -7.47 -8.54 -26.67
C PRO A 132 -6.71 -7.70 -27.72
N ALA A 133 -6.86 -6.39 -27.65
CA ALA A 133 -6.06 -5.44 -28.43
C ALA A 133 -4.60 -5.42 -27.99
N ILE A 134 -4.31 -5.72 -26.71
CA ILE A 134 -2.94 -5.97 -26.22
C ILE A 134 -2.99 -7.18 -25.29
N ARG A 135 -2.18 -8.20 -25.58
CA ARG A 135 -1.86 -9.29 -24.63
C ARG A 135 -0.44 -9.12 -24.14
N LEU A 136 -0.30 -8.76 -22.87
CA LEU A 136 0.99 -8.49 -22.23
C LEU A 136 1.31 -9.60 -21.23
N ILE A 137 2.37 -10.37 -21.47
CA ILE A 137 2.81 -11.43 -20.56
C ILE A 137 3.57 -10.82 -19.40
N THR A 138 3.10 -11.05 -18.18
CA THR A 138 3.71 -10.50 -16.96
C THR A 138 4.51 -11.53 -16.18
N SER A 139 4.15 -12.81 -16.30
CA SER A 139 4.88 -13.97 -15.78
C SER A 139 4.37 -15.26 -16.45
N HIS A 140 4.93 -16.42 -16.10
CA HIS A 140 4.51 -17.68 -16.68
C HIS A 140 3.03 -17.98 -16.37
N GLY A 141 2.20 -18.06 -17.42
CA GLY A 141 0.75 -18.31 -17.29
C GLY A 141 -0.09 -17.13 -16.80
N ASN A 142 0.49 -15.93 -16.68
CA ASN A 142 -0.26 -14.71 -16.31
C ASN A 142 -0.05 -13.61 -17.35
N ALA A 143 -1.15 -13.04 -17.80
CA ALA A 143 -1.18 -11.97 -18.78
C ALA A 143 -2.07 -10.82 -18.31
N GLN A 144 -1.74 -9.63 -18.79
CA GLN A 144 -2.58 -8.44 -18.71
C GLN A 144 -3.22 -8.23 -20.08
N HIS A 145 -4.54 -8.10 -20.09
CA HIS A 145 -5.31 -7.89 -21.32
C HIS A 145 -5.82 -6.46 -21.39
N VAL A 146 -5.71 -5.87 -22.58
CA VAL A 146 -6.35 -4.60 -22.93
C VAL A 146 -7.31 -4.86 -24.08
N TYR A 147 -8.58 -4.56 -23.88
CA TYR A 147 -9.58 -4.51 -24.94
C TYR A 147 -9.82 -3.07 -25.35
N ARG A 148 -10.02 -2.83 -26.65
CA ARG A 148 -10.19 -1.49 -27.21
C ARG A 148 -11.60 -1.30 -27.73
N THR A 149 -12.26 -0.22 -27.33
CA THR A 149 -13.56 0.19 -27.88
C THR A 149 -13.39 1.09 -29.09
N ARG A 150 -14.40 1.13 -29.96
CA ARG A 150 -14.43 2.04 -31.13
C ARG A 150 -14.53 3.50 -30.68
N GLU A 151 -15.39 3.77 -29.69
CA GLU A 151 -15.61 5.09 -29.10
C GLU A 151 -14.93 5.22 -27.72
N PRO A 152 -14.42 6.41 -27.35
CA PRO A 152 -14.02 6.67 -25.97
C PRO A 152 -15.19 6.50 -25.01
N MET A 153 -14.96 5.79 -23.91
CA MET A 153 -15.93 5.60 -22.84
C MET A 153 -15.71 6.63 -21.74
N ASP A 154 -16.79 7.12 -21.13
CA ASP A 154 -16.70 7.86 -19.88
C ASP A 154 -16.16 6.96 -18.73
N PRO A 155 -15.68 7.54 -17.61
CA PRO A 155 -15.13 6.78 -16.51
C PRO A 155 -16.09 5.77 -15.86
N ALA A 156 -17.40 6.03 -15.86
CA ALA A 156 -18.39 5.13 -15.26
C ALA A 156 -18.63 3.91 -16.16
N THR A 157 -18.84 4.12 -17.46
CA THR A 157 -18.95 3.06 -18.47
C THR A 157 -17.68 2.19 -18.51
N ARG A 158 -16.50 2.81 -18.43
CA ARG A 158 -15.23 2.09 -18.37
C ARG A 158 -15.11 1.22 -17.12
N ARG A 159 -15.47 1.73 -15.95
CA ARG A 159 -15.48 0.97 -14.69
C ARG A 159 -16.45 -0.21 -14.76
N GLU A 160 -17.63 0.03 -15.32
CA GLU A 160 -18.65 -1.01 -15.54
C GLU A 160 -18.09 -2.16 -16.36
N LEU A 161 -17.52 -1.86 -17.53
CA LEU A 161 -16.98 -2.87 -18.43
C LEU A 161 -15.75 -3.58 -17.83
N GLN A 162 -14.86 -2.88 -17.11
CA GLN A 162 -13.73 -3.54 -16.44
C GLN A 162 -14.19 -4.51 -15.35
N ALA A 163 -15.23 -4.15 -14.59
CA ALA A 163 -15.81 -5.06 -13.59
C ALA A 163 -16.43 -6.30 -14.23
N ARG A 164 -17.18 -6.13 -15.33
CA ARG A 164 -17.77 -7.25 -16.10
C ARG A 164 -16.67 -8.15 -16.66
N ALA A 165 -15.66 -7.56 -17.30
CA ALA A 165 -14.54 -8.28 -17.89
C ALA A 165 -13.75 -9.07 -16.84
N ALA A 166 -13.43 -8.46 -15.69
CA ALA A 166 -12.72 -9.12 -14.60
C ALA A 166 -13.49 -10.34 -14.07
N ALA A 167 -14.81 -10.24 -13.92
CA ALA A 167 -15.63 -11.38 -13.50
C ALA A 167 -15.73 -12.48 -14.58
N ALA A 168 -15.97 -12.09 -15.84
CA ALA A 168 -16.10 -13.01 -16.95
C ALA A 168 -14.83 -13.83 -17.20
N LEU A 169 -13.66 -13.20 -16.98
CA LEU A 169 -12.35 -13.79 -17.22
C LEU A 169 -11.72 -14.40 -15.96
N GLY A 170 -12.45 -14.44 -14.83
CA GLY A 170 -11.97 -15.04 -13.58
C GLY A 170 -10.75 -14.33 -12.96
N CYS A 171 -10.68 -13.01 -13.14
CA CYS A 171 -9.58 -12.16 -12.71
C CYS A 171 -9.76 -11.66 -11.28
N ASP A 172 -8.71 -11.05 -10.70
CA ASP A 172 -8.83 -10.40 -9.39
C ASP A 172 -9.84 -9.23 -9.47
N LYS A 173 -10.68 -9.10 -8.44
CA LYS A 173 -11.67 -8.03 -8.30
C LYS A 173 -11.03 -6.64 -8.32
N SER A 174 -9.77 -6.52 -7.91
CA SER A 174 -9.03 -5.26 -8.02
C SER A 174 -8.88 -4.77 -9.46
N GLY A 175 -8.93 -5.68 -10.44
CA GLY A 175 -8.88 -5.37 -11.88
C GLY A 175 -10.05 -4.52 -12.38
N SER A 176 -11.11 -4.35 -11.59
CA SER A 176 -12.25 -3.47 -11.90
C SER A 176 -11.99 -1.97 -11.69
N ASP A 177 -10.85 -1.61 -11.08
CA ASP A 177 -10.51 -0.22 -10.81
C ASP A 177 -9.87 0.46 -12.04
N ILE A 178 -10.51 1.53 -12.52
CA ILE A 178 -10.03 2.31 -13.67
C ILE A 178 -8.71 3.04 -13.40
N GLU A 179 -8.27 3.13 -12.13
CA GLU A 179 -6.96 3.62 -11.70
C GLU A 179 -5.87 2.53 -11.64
N GLN A 180 -6.18 1.29 -12.07
CA GLN A 180 -5.17 0.25 -12.15
C GLN A 180 -4.03 0.64 -13.09
N VAL A 181 -2.85 0.09 -12.79
CA VAL A 181 -1.61 0.31 -13.52
C VAL A 181 -1.22 -0.96 -14.30
N LEU A 182 -0.84 -0.77 -15.56
CA LEU A 182 -0.33 -1.82 -16.44
C LEU A 182 1.17 -1.97 -16.25
N ARG A 183 1.71 -3.17 -16.41
CA ARG A 183 3.15 -3.36 -16.58
C ARG A 183 3.61 -2.77 -17.91
N VAL A 184 4.87 -2.31 -17.96
CA VAL A 184 5.49 -1.82 -19.21
C VAL A 184 6.36 -2.93 -19.81
N PRO A 185 6.33 -3.19 -21.13
CA PRO A 185 7.22 -4.16 -21.77
C PRO A 185 8.70 -3.77 -21.62
N ALA A 186 9.59 -4.76 -21.78
CA ALA A 186 11.03 -4.64 -21.49
C ALA A 186 11.38 -4.41 -20.01
N SER A 187 10.37 -4.38 -19.13
CA SER A 187 10.54 -4.44 -17.68
C SER A 187 10.56 -5.89 -17.16
N PHE A 188 10.68 -6.07 -15.86
CA PHE A 188 10.59 -7.37 -15.22
C PHE A 188 9.57 -7.33 -14.08
N ASN A 189 8.84 -8.43 -13.92
CA ASN A 189 8.11 -8.73 -12.70
C ASN A 189 9.04 -9.48 -11.74
N THR A 190 9.34 -8.86 -10.59
CA THR A 190 10.23 -9.45 -9.58
C THR A 190 9.49 -10.00 -8.34
N LYS A 191 8.17 -10.17 -8.43
CA LYS A 191 7.40 -10.84 -7.38
C LYS A 191 7.92 -12.26 -7.15
N HIS A 192 7.77 -12.75 -5.92
CA HIS A 192 8.21 -14.06 -5.43
C HIS A 192 9.71 -14.33 -5.60
N GLY A 193 10.53 -13.27 -5.65
CA GLY A 193 11.97 -13.38 -5.93
C GLY A 193 12.29 -13.79 -7.37
N GLY A 194 11.28 -13.83 -8.24
CA GLY A 194 11.45 -14.11 -9.66
C GLY A 194 12.07 -12.94 -10.42
N ARG A 195 12.30 -13.17 -11.71
CA ARG A 195 12.70 -12.13 -12.67
C ARG A 195 12.06 -12.45 -14.02
N TYR A 196 10.74 -12.30 -14.09
CA TYR A 196 9.98 -12.65 -15.28
C TYR A 196 9.97 -11.48 -16.25
N PRO A 197 10.46 -11.65 -17.49
CA PRO A 197 10.46 -10.56 -18.47
C PRO A 197 9.04 -10.22 -18.89
N VAL A 198 8.69 -8.94 -18.76
CA VAL A 198 7.42 -8.41 -19.26
C VAL A 198 7.58 -8.12 -20.74
N HIS A 199 6.70 -8.69 -21.57
CA HIS A 199 6.72 -8.45 -23.01
C HIS A 199 5.31 -8.48 -23.58
N VAL A 200 5.13 -7.75 -24.68
CA VAL A 200 3.90 -7.83 -25.46
C VAL A 200 3.99 -9.08 -26.31
N GLU A 201 3.04 -9.99 -26.15
CA GLU A 201 2.94 -11.16 -27.02
C GLU A 201 2.21 -10.80 -28.32
N SER A 202 1.13 -10.04 -28.22
CA SER A 202 0.36 -9.59 -29.38
C SER A 202 -0.23 -8.19 -29.19
N ILE A 203 -0.28 -7.46 -30.29
CA ILE A 203 -1.07 -6.23 -30.46
C ILE A 203 -2.01 -6.49 -31.63
N SER A 204 -3.31 -6.30 -31.40
CA SER A 204 -4.35 -6.48 -32.40
C SER A 204 -5.02 -5.14 -32.69
N GLU A 205 -5.46 -4.95 -33.93
CA GLU A 205 -6.30 -3.81 -34.33
C GLU A 205 -7.78 -4.02 -33.98
N GLN A 206 -8.14 -5.17 -33.41
CA GLN A 206 -9.50 -5.49 -33.04
C GLN A 206 -10.09 -4.43 -32.10
N THR A 207 -11.26 -3.92 -32.47
CA THR A 207 -12.03 -2.98 -31.67
C THR A 207 -13.48 -3.44 -31.52
N TYR A 208 -14.07 -3.11 -30.38
CA TYR A 208 -15.39 -3.56 -29.97
C TYR A 208 -16.35 -2.40 -29.76
N GLY A 209 -17.64 -2.65 -29.99
CA GLY A 209 -18.67 -1.74 -29.50
C GLY A 209 -18.87 -1.91 -27.99
N VAL A 210 -19.30 -0.86 -27.28
CA VAL A 210 -19.62 -0.98 -25.84
C VAL A 210 -20.66 -2.06 -25.60
N ASP A 211 -21.71 -2.12 -26.42
CA ASP A 211 -22.79 -3.11 -26.28
C ASP A 211 -22.34 -4.52 -26.65
N GLU A 212 -21.38 -4.65 -27.57
CA GLU A 212 -20.74 -5.94 -27.91
C GLU A 212 -19.99 -6.50 -26.69
N LEU A 213 -19.24 -5.65 -25.98
CA LEU A 213 -18.55 -6.04 -24.74
C LEU A 213 -19.54 -6.36 -23.61
N ARG A 214 -20.64 -5.60 -23.49
CA ARG A 214 -21.71 -5.90 -22.51
C ARG A 214 -22.41 -7.22 -22.80
N ALA A 215 -22.59 -7.58 -24.06
CA ALA A 215 -23.17 -8.87 -24.45
C ALA A 215 -22.20 -10.03 -24.18
N ALA A 216 -20.90 -9.83 -24.40
CA ALA A 216 -19.88 -10.83 -24.16
C ALA A 216 -19.59 -11.08 -22.68
N TRP A 217 -19.74 -10.06 -21.82
CA TRP A 217 -19.44 -10.17 -20.39
C TRP A 217 -20.69 -9.96 -19.53
N PRO A 218 -21.09 -10.96 -18.72
CA PRO A 218 -22.31 -10.91 -17.93
C PRO A 218 -22.31 -9.70 -17.01
N GLU A 219 -23.50 -9.17 -16.77
CA GLU A 219 -23.68 -8.10 -15.81
C GLU A 219 -23.24 -8.56 -14.43
N VAL A 220 -22.35 -7.79 -13.83
CA VAL A 220 -21.99 -7.93 -12.44
C VAL A 220 -22.71 -6.87 -11.64
N PRO A 221 -23.16 -7.18 -10.42
CA PRO A 221 -23.45 -6.15 -9.45
C PRO A 221 -22.14 -5.40 -9.24
N ILE A 222 -21.98 -4.29 -9.95
CA ILE A 222 -21.00 -3.30 -9.59
C ILE A 222 -21.56 -2.83 -8.27
N ILE A 223 -20.95 -3.32 -7.19
CA ILE A 223 -21.02 -2.64 -5.91
C ILE A 223 -20.32 -1.32 -6.23
N SER A 224 -21.07 -0.40 -6.84
CA SER A 224 -20.65 0.96 -7.00
C SER A 224 -20.13 1.32 -5.64
N ALA A 225 -18.91 1.85 -5.56
CA ALA A 225 -18.42 2.35 -4.28
C ALA A 225 -19.50 3.25 -3.66
N ALA A 226 -20.26 3.96 -4.49
CA ALA A 226 -21.62 4.36 -4.15
C ALA A 226 -22.55 3.14 -4.05
N GLY A 227 -22.62 2.42 -2.92
CA GLY A 227 -23.87 1.69 -2.63
C GLY A 227 -24.96 2.73 -2.88
N GLY A 228 -25.84 2.47 -3.87
CA GLY A 228 -26.56 3.51 -4.61
C GLY A 228 -26.99 4.61 -3.66
N PRO A 229 -26.65 5.89 -3.96
CA PRO A 229 -26.35 6.92 -2.97
C PRO A 229 -27.18 6.67 -1.74
N SER A 230 -26.55 6.13 -0.68
CA SER A 230 -27.23 5.97 0.61
C SER A 230 -28.01 7.26 0.79
N SER A 231 -29.33 7.17 0.98
CA SER A 231 -30.23 8.32 1.04
C SER A 231 -30.03 9.10 2.34
N ILE A 232 -28.77 9.23 2.76
CA ILE A 232 -28.28 10.01 3.87
C ILE A 232 -28.73 11.42 3.57
N ASP A 233 -29.71 11.84 4.35
CA ASP A 233 -30.04 13.23 4.50
C ASP A 233 -28.86 13.90 5.22
N TRP A 234 -27.93 14.46 4.45
CA TRP A 234 -26.74 15.11 5.02
C TRP A 234 -27.09 16.33 5.87
N ALA A 235 -28.19 17.02 5.56
CA ALA A 235 -28.66 18.14 6.37
C ALA A 235 -29.15 17.62 7.73
N GLY A 236 -29.95 16.55 7.73
CA GLY A 236 -30.31 15.80 8.92
C GLY A 236 -29.09 15.32 9.70
N ALA A 237 -28.11 14.69 9.05
CA ALA A 237 -26.89 14.21 9.69
C ALA A 237 -26.10 15.33 10.38
N ASP A 238 -26.05 16.53 9.79
CA ASP A 238 -25.41 17.69 10.40
C ASP A 238 -26.17 18.21 11.63
N VAL A 239 -27.52 18.21 11.61
CA VAL A 239 -28.36 18.51 12.78
C VAL A 239 -28.16 17.49 13.89
N LEU A 240 -28.18 16.20 13.55
CA LEU A 240 -27.92 15.10 14.47
C LEU A 240 -26.54 15.22 15.13
N ARG A 241 -25.52 15.57 14.35
CA ARG A 241 -24.16 15.76 14.84
C ARG A 241 -24.05 16.95 15.80
N ALA A 242 -24.82 18.02 15.59
CA ALA A 242 -24.89 19.15 16.52
C ALA A 242 -25.58 18.80 17.84
N ASN A 243 -26.29 17.66 17.89
CA ASN A 243 -26.99 17.11 19.04
C ASN A 243 -26.45 15.71 19.40
N ILE A 244 -25.14 15.51 19.23
CA ILE A 244 -24.51 14.19 19.31
C ILE A 244 -24.72 13.50 20.66
N GLU A 245 -24.89 14.25 21.74
CA GLU A 245 -25.19 13.75 23.09
C GLU A 245 -26.46 12.87 23.15
N GLN A 246 -27.35 12.98 22.15
CA GLN A 246 -28.53 12.12 22.02
C GLN A 246 -28.22 10.79 21.32
N LEU A 247 -27.10 10.70 20.60
CA LEU A 247 -26.65 9.51 19.86
C LEU A 247 -25.53 8.73 20.56
N VAL A 248 -24.71 9.43 21.36
CA VAL A 248 -23.60 8.86 22.13
C VAL A 248 -23.79 9.07 23.63
N ASN A 249 -23.28 8.13 24.41
CA ASN A 249 -23.27 8.21 25.87
C ASN A 249 -22.19 9.19 26.36
N PRO A 250 -22.12 9.48 27.68
CA PRO A 250 -21.09 10.35 28.26
C PRO A 250 -19.64 9.89 28.00
N ASP A 251 -19.42 8.60 27.72
CA ASP A 251 -18.10 8.06 27.36
C ASP A 251 -17.75 8.28 25.87
N GLY A 252 -18.62 8.93 25.09
CA GLY A 252 -18.46 9.15 23.65
C GLY A 252 -18.75 7.92 22.79
N VAL A 253 -19.38 6.88 23.36
CA VAL A 253 -19.72 5.64 22.66
C VAL A 253 -21.21 5.65 22.25
N PRO A 254 -21.56 5.23 21.02
CA PRO A 254 -22.96 5.14 20.60
C PRO A 254 -23.84 4.35 21.58
N TRP A 255 -25.00 4.89 21.98
CA TRP A 255 -25.87 4.30 23.01
C TRP A 255 -26.23 2.83 22.79
N ARG A 256 -26.33 2.39 21.53
CA ARG A 256 -26.70 0.99 21.22
C ARG A 256 -25.52 0.01 21.27
N PHE A 257 -24.28 0.47 21.47
CA PHE A 257 -23.10 -0.40 21.59
C PHE A 257 -22.99 -1.01 22.99
N LYS A 258 -23.91 -1.93 23.29
CA LYS A 258 -23.99 -2.62 24.59
C LYS A 258 -22.83 -3.58 24.83
N ASN A 259 -22.26 -4.17 23.77
CA ASN A 259 -21.17 -5.14 23.89
C ASN A 259 -19.82 -4.43 24.05
N SER A 260 -19.27 -4.48 25.27
CA SER A 260 -17.94 -3.93 25.63
C SER A 260 -16.78 -4.57 24.86
N HIS A 261 -16.96 -5.78 24.32
CA HIS A 261 -15.94 -6.51 23.56
C HIS A 261 -16.07 -6.32 22.04
N GLY A 262 -17.10 -5.64 21.57
CA GLY A 262 -17.33 -5.38 20.14
C GLY A 262 -16.17 -4.57 19.53
N GLN A 263 -15.71 -4.98 18.34
CA GLN A 263 -14.58 -4.34 17.66
C GLN A 263 -14.80 -2.83 17.45
N ALA A 264 -16.00 -2.42 17.01
CA ALA A 264 -16.35 -1.02 16.79
C ALA A 264 -16.19 -0.17 18.07
N ARG A 265 -16.71 -0.65 19.20
CA ARG A 265 -16.57 0.01 20.50
C ARG A 265 -15.10 0.06 20.94
N ARG A 266 -14.36 -1.04 20.79
CA ARG A 266 -12.93 -1.07 21.11
C ARG A 266 -12.10 -0.11 20.26
N VAL A 267 -12.49 0.14 19.00
CA VAL A 267 -11.86 1.16 18.15
C VAL A 267 -12.13 2.56 18.71
N ILE A 268 -13.38 2.87 19.06
CA ILE A 268 -13.76 4.18 19.64
C ILE A 268 -13.04 4.44 20.97
N GLU A 269 -12.95 3.42 21.84
CA GLU A 269 -12.27 3.49 23.13
C GLU A 269 -10.73 3.45 23.02
N GLY A 270 -10.17 3.35 21.80
CA GLY A 270 -8.72 3.22 21.58
C GLY A 270 -8.10 1.89 22.03
N LYS A 271 -8.92 0.91 22.45
CA LYS A 271 -8.50 -0.45 22.86
C LYS A 271 -8.19 -1.39 21.69
N LEU A 272 -8.57 -1.00 20.47
CA LEU A 272 -8.20 -1.66 19.23
C LEU A 272 -7.69 -0.57 18.28
N THR A 273 -6.44 -0.68 17.87
CA THR A 273 -5.82 0.20 16.88
C THR A 273 -5.77 -0.54 15.56
N PRO A 274 -6.64 -0.24 14.59
CA PRO A 274 -6.55 -0.81 13.26
C PRO A 274 -5.24 -0.38 12.63
N LEU A 275 -4.43 -1.37 12.23
CA LEU A 275 -3.12 -1.12 11.64
C LEU A 275 -3.10 -1.55 10.18
N LYS A 276 -2.42 -0.78 9.36
CA LYS A 276 -1.95 -1.19 8.04
C LYS A 276 -0.91 -2.31 8.17
N PRO A 277 -0.57 -3.02 7.07
CA PRO A 277 0.48 -4.04 7.08
C PRO A 277 1.85 -3.53 7.60
N ASP A 278 2.14 -2.24 7.45
CA ASP A 278 3.36 -1.59 7.95
C ASP A 278 3.33 -1.24 9.46
N GLY A 279 2.24 -1.57 10.15
CA GLY A 279 2.04 -1.28 11.57
C GLY A 279 1.63 0.16 11.88
N THR A 280 1.30 0.98 10.88
CA THR A 280 0.77 2.34 11.08
C THR A 280 -0.75 2.33 11.25
N TYR A 281 -1.28 3.32 11.95
CA TYR A 281 -2.73 3.45 12.16
C TYR A 281 -3.47 3.65 10.82
N ASP A 282 -4.55 2.90 10.63
CA ASP A 282 -5.43 3.01 9.45
C ASP A 282 -6.78 3.64 9.83
N PRO A 283 -6.97 4.95 9.60
CA PRO A 283 -8.23 5.62 9.91
C PRO A 283 -9.39 5.11 9.03
N SER A 284 -9.12 4.66 7.81
CA SER A 284 -10.14 4.11 6.91
C SER A 284 -10.65 2.76 7.43
N LEU A 285 -9.74 1.92 7.93
CA LEU A 285 -10.13 0.65 8.56
C LEU A 285 -10.86 0.86 9.89
N ALA A 286 -10.44 1.84 10.69
CA ALA A 286 -11.16 2.23 11.91
C ALA A 286 -12.59 2.68 11.61
N ARG A 287 -12.76 3.55 10.62
CA ARG A 287 -14.08 4.00 10.15
C ARG A 287 -14.92 2.82 9.69
N ALA A 288 -14.36 1.92 8.89
CA ALA A 288 -15.03 0.71 8.42
C ALA A 288 -15.53 -0.18 9.58
N PHE A 289 -14.72 -0.42 10.62
CA PHE A 289 -15.15 -1.16 11.81
C PHE A 289 -16.30 -0.47 12.54
N VAL A 290 -16.22 0.85 12.71
CA VAL A 290 -17.26 1.63 13.39
C VAL A 290 -18.55 1.65 12.57
N THR A 291 -18.47 1.90 11.26
CA THR A 291 -19.64 1.86 10.36
C THR A 291 -20.33 0.51 10.43
N ARG A 292 -19.59 -0.60 10.31
CA ARG A 292 -20.17 -1.95 10.43
C ARG A 292 -20.86 -2.15 11.78
N GLY A 293 -20.26 -1.69 12.88
CA GLY A 293 -20.86 -1.73 14.21
C GLY A 293 -22.18 -0.96 14.29
N LEU A 294 -22.23 0.26 13.73
CA LEU A 294 -23.44 1.07 13.70
C LEU A 294 -24.57 0.37 12.95
N ILE A 295 -24.27 -0.18 11.77
CA ILE A 295 -25.26 -0.95 10.99
C ILE A 295 -25.74 -2.17 11.76
N LEU A 296 -24.82 -2.95 12.35
CA LEU A 296 -25.15 -4.16 13.13
C LEU A 296 -26.03 -3.86 14.36
N HIS A 297 -25.90 -2.67 14.94
CA HIS A 297 -26.71 -2.20 16.07
C HIS A 297 -27.97 -1.43 15.62
N GLY A 298 -28.37 -1.56 14.36
CA GLY A 298 -29.64 -1.07 13.83
C GLY A 298 -29.72 0.45 13.71
N TYR A 299 -28.60 1.18 13.69
CA TYR A 299 -28.65 2.61 13.37
C TYR A 299 -29.13 2.81 11.94
N GLU A 300 -29.97 3.82 11.72
CA GLU A 300 -30.29 4.32 10.37
C GLU A 300 -29.09 5.03 9.75
N ASP A 301 -29.13 5.23 8.43
CA ASP A 301 -28.00 5.77 7.67
C ASP A 301 -27.64 7.21 8.10
N THR A 302 -28.65 8.07 8.32
CA THR A 302 -28.48 9.47 8.73
C THR A 302 -27.86 9.59 10.14
N PRO A 303 -28.38 8.93 11.20
CA PRO A 303 -27.71 8.88 12.51
C PRO A 303 -26.33 8.22 12.49
N ALA A 304 -26.14 7.15 11.71
CA ALA A 304 -24.84 6.51 11.58
C ALA A 304 -23.81 7.48 10.96
N ALA A 305 -24.22 8.22 9.92
CA ALA A 305 -23.39 9.24 9.30
C ALA A 305 -23.05 10.39 10.27
N ALA A 306 -24.01 10.85 11.07
CA ALA A 306 -23.80 11.87 12.09
C ALA A 306 -22.75 11.46 13.14
N ILE A 307 -22.84 10.21 13.62
CA ILE A 307 -21.87 9.63 14.56
C ILE A 307 -20.49 9.53 13.89
N LEU A 308 -20.41 9.03 12.66
CA LEU A 308 -19.14 8.92 11.94
C LEU A 308 -18.49 10.28 11.69
N LEU A 309 -19.28 11.31 11.34
CA LEU A 309 -18.82 12.69 11.21
C LEU A 309 -18.32 13.26 12.54
N HIS A 310 -18.99 12.95 13.65
CA HIS A 310 -18.55 13.39 14.98
C HIS A 310 -17.25 12.72 15.42
N LEU A 311 -17.14 11.41 15.21
CA LEU A 311 -15.98 10.62 15.59
C LEU A 311 -14.75 10.91 14.72
N ASP A 312 -14.89 11.65 13.61
CA ASP A 312 -13.82 11.86 12.63
C ASP A 312 -12.71 12.84 13.07
N ASN A 313 -12.36 12.78 14.36
CA ASN A 313 -11.07 13.15 14.90
C ASN A 313 -10.00 12.04 14.71
N PHE A 314 -10.21 11.07 13.83
CA PHE A 314 -9.18 10.09 13.43
C PHE A 314 -8.03 10.68 12.59
N HIS A 315 -7.74 11.99 12.75
CA HIS A 315 -6.66 12.76 12.13
C HIS A 315 -6.66 12.83 10.59
N GLY A 316 -7.74 12.45 9.90
CA GLY A 316 -7.82 12.45 8.44
C GLY A 316 -8.56 13.65 7.81
N THR A 317 -9.51 14.26 8.54
CA THR A 317 -10.43 15.31 8.02
C THR A 317 -9.76 16.60 7.63
N SER A 318 -8.75 17.03 8.39
CA SER A 318 -8.00 18.25 8.07
C SER A 318 -7.33 18.21 6.70
N ASN A 319 -7.13 17.00 6.15
CA ASN A 319 -6.38 16.80 4.90
C ASN A 319 -7.29 16.56 3.69
N LYS A 320 -8.50 16.01 3.89
CA LYS A 320 -9.40 15.56 2.81
C LYS A 320 -10.63 16.45 2.60
N GLY A 321 -10.97 17.31 3.57
CA GLY A 321 -12.19 18.13 3.50
C GLY A 321 -13.46 17.34 3.80
N THR A 322 -14.55 18.09 4.06
CA THR A 322 -15.82 17.51 4.54
C THR A 322 -16.54 16.73 3.44
N SER A 323 -16.47 17.17 2.18
CA SER A 323 -17.12 16.49 1.05
C SER A 323 -16.56 15.10 0.78
N GLU A 324 -15.23 14.94 0.78
CA GLU A 324 -14.60 13.62 0.63
C GLU A 324 -14.92 12.69 1.79
N LEU A 325 -14.96 13.23 3.01
CA LEU A 325 -15.39 12.47 4.17
C LEU A 325 -16.84 11.97 4.03
N LYS A 326 -17.77 12.87 3.68
CA LYS A 326 -19.18 12.52 3.47
C LYS A 326 -19.29 11.42 2.40
N ALA A 327 -18.55 11.54 1.30
CA ALA A 327 -18.49 10.52 0.26
C ALA A 327 -17.95 9.16 0.79
N ASP A 328 -16.89 9.15 1.60
CA ASP A 328 -16.35 7.91 2.17
C ASP A 328 -17.29 7.28 3.21
N ILE A 329 -17.99 8.10 4.01
CA ILE A 329 -19.01 7.63 4.95
C ILE A 329 -20.18 7.00 4.20
N ALA A 330 -20.73 7.67 3.17
CA ALA A 330 -21.78 7.11 2.32
C ALA A 330 -21.34 5.79 1.68
N ARG A 331 -20.12 5.74 1.14
CA ARG A 331 -19.51 4.54 0.55
C ARG A 331 -19.49 3.38 1.56
N LEU A 332 -19.05 3.63 2.80
CA LEU A 332 -18.99 2.60 3.84
C LEU A 332 -20.37 2.16 4.31
N ILE A 333 -21.32 3.09 4.50
CA ILE A 333 -22.69 2.76 4.89
C ILE A 333 -23.36 1.92 3.80
N GLY A 334 -23.33 2.39 2.55
CA GLY A 334 -23.87 1.66 1.41
C GLY A 334 -23.25 0.27 1.25
N LYS A 335 -21.92 0.15 1.41
CA LYS A 335 -21.22 -1.14 1.41
C LYS A 335 -21.78 -2.11 2.46
N TYR A 336 -21.94 -1.67 3.71
CA TYR A 336 -22.41 -2.56 4.78
C TYR A 336 -23.92 -2.80 4.75
N ARG A 337 -24.71 -1.90 4.15
CA ARG A 337 -26.13 -2.16 3.87
C ARG A 337 -26.33 -3.20 2.78
N ALA A 338 -25.46 -3.22 1.78
CA ALA A 338 -25.48 -4.21 0.71
C ALA A 338 -24.87 -5.57 1.13
N ASP A 339 -24.30 -5.69 2.34
CA ASP A 339 -23.72 -6.94 2.84
C ASP A 339 -24.84 -7.94 3.19
N PRO A 340 -24.95 -9.09 2.50
CA PRO A 340 -26.01 -10.07 2.77
C PRO A 340 -25.99 -10.60 4.21
N SER A 341 -24.82 -10.62 4.86
CA SER A 341 -24.71 -11.04 6.26
C SER A 341 -25.38 -10.06 7.24
N LEU A 342 -25.70 -8.84 6.80
CA LEU A 342 -26.36 -7.80 7.58
C LEU A 342 -27.80 -7.52 7.12
N ALA A 343 -28.30 -8.24 6.11
CA ALA A 343 -29.64 -8.02 5.54
C ALA A 343 -30.78 -8.23 6.55
N HIS A 344 -30.53 -9.01 7.61
CA HIS A 344 -31.49 -9.25 8.69
C HIS A 344 -31.57 -8.11 9.72
N VAL A 345 -30.66 -7.12 9.66
CA VAL A 345 -30.61 -6.03 10.63
C VAL A 345 -31.54 -4.90 10.20
N VAL A 346 -32.69 -4.79 10.87
CA VAL A 346 -33.68 -3.76 10.62
C VAL A 346 -33.23 -2.43 11.25
N PRO A 347 -33.13 -1.33 10.48
CA PRO A 347 -32.90 0.00 11.05
C PRO A 347 -34.01 0.35 12.04
N THR A 348 -33.64 0.81 13.23
CA THR A 348 -34.60 1.30 14.23
C THR A 348 -34.49 2.81 14.30
N PRO A 349 -35.58 3.55 14.03
CA PRO A 349 -35.60 5.01 14.11
C PRO A 349 -35.08 5.54 15.43
N ILE A 350 -34.41 6.69 15.39
CA ILE A 350 -33.98 7.42 16.58
C ILE A 350 -34.77 8.72 16.64
N GLU A 351 -35.65 8.82 17.62
CA GLU A 351 -36.35 10.06 17.92
C GLU A 351 -35.46 10.96 18.77
N ILE A 352 -35.46 12.25 18.44
CA ILE A 352 -34.63 13.28 19.08
C ILE A 352 -35.53 14.30 19.72
N ALA A 353 -35.27 14.57 21.00
CA ALA A 353 -36.16 15.35 21.85
C ALA A 353 -36.02 16.86 21.62
N ALA A 354 -34.86 17.32 21.11
CA ALA A 354 -34.60 18.74 20.87
C ALA A 354 -33.55 18.96 19.76
N HIS A 355 -33.77 19.98 18.93
CA HIS A 355 -32.86 20.35 17.84
C HIS A 355 -32.12 21.64 18.16
N LYS A 356 -30.82 21.54 18.50
CA LYS A 356 -29.90 22.66 18.29
C LYS A 356 -29.64 22.79 16.79
N PRO A 357 -29.67 24.01 16.21
CA PRO A 357 -29.34 24.20 14.81
C PRO A 357 -27.88 23.81 14.55
N ALA A 358 -27.63 23.15 13.41
CA ALA A 358 -26.27 22.79 13.00
C ALA A 358 -25.48 24.05 12.64
N GLN A 359 -24.27 24.19 13.17
CA GLN A 359 -23.32 25.13 12.59
C GLN A 359 -22.80 24.56 11.26
N PRO A 360 -22.77 25.37 10.18
CA PRO A 360 -22.30 24.91 8.88
C PRO A 360 -20.84 24.45 8.97
N GLN A 361 -20.56 23.28 8.38
CA GLN A 361 -19.19 22.80 8.24
C GLN A 361 -18.53 23.49 7.05
N PRO A 362 -17.21 23.76 7.11
CA PRO A 362 -16.49 24.18 5.93
C PRO A 362 -16.44 23.00 4.93
N ASP A 363 -17.08 23.16 3.78
CA ASP A 363 -17.08 22.13 2.71
C ASP A 363 -15.69 21.94 2.12
N ILE A 364 -14.99 23.06 1.92
CA ILE A 364 -13.62 23.10 1.44
C ILE A 364 -12.69 22.87 2.63
N PRO A 365 -11.64 22.03 2.51
CA PRO A 365 -10.58 21.97 3.51
C PRO A 365 -10.19 23.40 3.88
N ARG A 366 -10.14 23.74 5.18
CA ARG A 366 -9.65 25.07 5.57
C ARG A 366 -8.30 25.24 4.90
N ALA A 367 -8.21 26.15 3.92
CA ALA A 367 -6.94 26.58 3.37
C ALA A 367 -6.05 26.85 4.57
N SER A 368 -4.91 26.15 4.61
CA SER A 368 -4.02 26.17 5.76
C SER A 368 -3.95 27.59 6.30
N ARG A 369 -4.34 27.80 7.56
CA ARG A 369 -4.21 29.10 8.25
C ARG A 369 -2.74 29.52 8.41
N ALA A 370 -1.80 28.86 7.76
CA ALA A 370 -0.57 29.49 7.31
C ALA A 370 -0.95 30.66 6.38
N ARG A 371 -1.37 31.77 7.01
CA ARG A 371 -1.54 33.09 6.42
C ARG A 371 -0.37 33.34 5.47
N LYS A 372 -0.64 33.38 4.15
CA LYS A 372 0.35 33.79 3.12
C LYS A 372 0.93 35.17 3.44
N ASP A 373 0.13 35.96 4.14
CA ASP A 373 0.36 37.30 4.68
C ASP A 373 1.25 37.35 5.93
N ARG A 374 1.50 36.22 6.60
CA ARG A 374 2.54 36.19 7.64
C ARG A 374 3.87 35.91 6.92
N PRO A 375 4.85 36.83 6.97
CA PRO A 375 6.15 36.59 6.35
C PRO A 375 6.67 35.25 6.86
N GLN A 376 6.96 34.32 5.94
CA GLN A 376 7.60 33.08 6.32
C GLN A 376 8.97 33.48 6.86
N VAL A 377 9.13 33.40 8.18
CA VAL A 377 10.37 33.78 8.87
C VAL A 377 11.53 32.86 8.46
N ILE A 378 11.21 31.70 7.87
CA ILE A 378 12.17 30.68 7.50
C ILE A 378 11.68 29.91 6.26
N ASP A 379 12.54 29.77 5.27
CA ASP A 379 12.38 28.92 4.10
C ASP A 379 13.16 27.60 4.27
N ALA A 380 13.27 26.78 3.22
CA ALA A 380 13.95 25.50 3.30
C ALA A 380 15.45 25.68 3.61
N ASP A 381 16.09 26.64 2.95
CA ASP A 381 17.51 26.92 3.11
C ASP A 381 17.80 27.52 4.50
N GLY A 382 16.93 28.38 5.02
CA GLY A 382 16.96 28.88 6.39
C GLY A 382 16.77 27.77 7.42
N LEU A 383 15.88 26.80 7.17
CA LEU A 383 15.72 25.62 8.04
C LEU A 383 16.96 24.73 8.01
N LEU A 384 17.57 24.53 6.83
CA LEU A 384 18.81 23.78 6.68
C LEU A 384 19.98 24.45 7.39
N ALA A 385 20.09 25.78 7.29
CA ALA A 385 21.10 26.57 8.02
C ALA A 385 20.89 26.48 9.53
N LEU A 386 19.63 26.59 10.00
CA LEU A 386 19.27 26.40 11.40
C LEU A 386 19.65 25.01 11.88
N TYR A 387 19.39 23.99 11.07
CA TYR A 387 19.76 22.62 11.39
C TYR A 387 21.27 22.43 11.44
N SER A 388 22.00 22.95 10.45
CA SER A 388 23.46 22.86 10.37
C SER A 388 24.16 23.54 11.54
N ALA A 389 23.63 24.67 12.00
CA ALA A 389 24.17 25.39 13.16
C ALA A 389 24.02 24.62 14.48
N HIS A 390 23.05 23.71 14.57
CA HIS A 390 22.69 22.99 15.79
C HIS A 390 22.88 21.48 15.72
N ALA A 391 23.40 20.98 14.61
CA ALA A 391 23.78 19.59 14.50
C ALA A 391 24.98 19.30 15.40
N ASP A 392 24.97 18.11 15.98
CA ASP A 392 26.08 17.61 16.79
C ASP A 392 27.31 17.29 15.93
N GLU A 393 28.34 16.69 16.54
CA GLU A 393 29.57 16.31 15.83
C GLU A 393 29.35 15.26 14.72
N TYR A 394 28.19 14.61 14.66
CA TYR A 394 27.80 13.61 13.66
C TYR A 394 26.79 14.15 12.64
N ASP A 395 26.65 15.47 12.54
CA ASP A 395 25.66 16.13 11.69
C ASP A 395 24.22 15.66 12.01
N GLN A 396 23.93 15.26 13.26
CA GLN A 396 22.61 14.86 13.73
C GLN A 396 21.94 15.97 14.53
N ILE A 397 20.65 16.17 14.27
CA ILE A 397 19.76 16.95 15.10
C ILE A 397 18.82 16.03 15.86
N SER A 398 18.81 16.14 17.19
CA SER A 398 17.95 15.33 18.07
C SER A 398 16.60 15.99 18.39
N TRP A 399 16.29 17.13 17.76
CA TRP A 399 15.06 17.88 18.02
C TRP A 399 13.83 17.09 17.63
N THR A 400 12.72 17.28 18.33
CA THR A 400 11.39 16.87 17.83
C THR A 400 10.91 17.89 16.79
N GLN A 401 9.89 17.55 15.99
CA GLN A 401 9.27 18.54 15.08
C GLN A 401 8.68 19.74 15.83
N THR A 402 8.18 19.53 17.06
CA THR A 402 7.72 20.63 17.93
C THR A 402 8.86 21.56 18.30
N GLU A 403 10.02 21.01 18.64
CA GLU A 403 11.21 21.78 19.00
C GLU A 403 11.79 22.53 17.79
N ALA A 404 11.86 21.88 16.63
CA ALA A 404 12.24 22.53 15.38
C ALA A 404 11.30 23.70 15.05
N ALA A 405 9.99 23.50 15.18
CA ALA A 405 8.98 24.54 14.95
C ALA A 405 9.16 25.74 15.90
N ARG A 406 9.37 25.46 17.19
CA ARG A 406 9.63 26.48 18.21
C ARG A 406 10.88 27.30 17.90
N ARG A 407 11.99 26.65 17.50
CA ARG A 407 13.27 27.32 17.19
C ARG A 407 13.24 28.11 15.91
N ALA A 408 12.53 27.60 14.91
CA ALA A 408 12.38 28.25 13.61
C ALA A 408 11.34 29.38 13.61
N GLY A 409 10.65 29.63 14.73
CA GLY A 409 9.53 30.57 14.78
C GLY A 409 8.37 30.19 13.85
N ALA A 410 8.21 28.90 13.56
CA ALA A 410 7.31 28.38 12.54
C ALA A 410 6.28 27.40 13.12
N SER A 411 5.26 27.04 12.33
CA SER A 411 4.32 25.99 12.73
C SER A 411 4.90 24.60 12.48
N ARG A 412 4.43 23.56 13.19
CA ARG A 412 4.83 22.17 12.92
C ARG A 412 4.54 21.75 11.48
N ALA A 413 3.42 22.20 10.91
CA ALA A 413 3.08 21.92 9.52
C ALA A 413 4.07 22.59 8.54
N THR A 414 4.51 23.81 8.85
CA THR A 414 5.58 24.50 8.10
C THR A 414 6.88 23.72 8.15
N ILE A 415 7.30 23.26 9.34
CA ILE A 415 8.49 22.42 9.48
C ILE A 415 8.36 21.12 8.69
N THR A 416 7.23 20.41 8.78
CA THR A 416 7.02 19.19 7.99
C THR A 416 7.17 19.45 6.50
N ARG A 417 6.51 20.49 5.98
CA ARG A 417 6.61 20.89 4.57
C ARG A 417 8.05 21.21 4.16
N LEU A 418 8.77 22.00 4.97
CA LEU A 418 10.16 22.36 4.69
C LEU A 418 11.11 21.15 4.82
N GLU A 419 10.87 20.25 5.77
CA GLU A 419 11.60 18.98 5.89
C GLU A 419 11.31 18.03 4.72
N ASP A 420 10.09 18.01 4.18
CA ASP A 420 9.75 17.28 2.95
C ASP A 420 10.54 17.83 1.77
N GLU A 421 10.58 19.17 1.61
CA GLU A 421 11.33 19.86 0.56
C GLU A 421 12.85 19.59 0.66
N LEU A 422 13.44 19.69 1.86
CA LEU A 422 14.85 19.36 2.09
C LEU A 422 15.16 17.88 1.84
N ARG A 423 14.22 16.97 2.05
CA ARG A 423 14.39 15.55 1.71
C ARG A 423 14.34 15.31 0.20
N GLU A 424 13.46 16.01 -0.50
CA GLU A 424 13.38 15.97 -1.96
C GLU A 424 14.69 16.47 -2.60
N ARG A 425 15.26 17.55 -2.05
CA ARG A 425 16.61 18.07 -2.39
C ARG A 425 17.76 17.16 -1.93
N ARG A 426 17.48 16.19 -1.05
CA ARG A 426 18.44 15.29 -0.38
C ARG A 426 19.43 15.97 0.55
N ASP A 427 19.07 17.12 1.11
CA ASP A 427 19.88 17.85 2.09
C ASP A 427 19.77 17.24 3.50
N ILE A 428 18.67 16.53 3.79
CA ILE A 428 18.43 15.84 5.06
C ILE A 428 17.87 14.43 4.83
N SER A 429 18.02 13.54 5.81
CA SER A 429 17.47 12.18 5.76
C SER A 429 16.19 12.04 6.61
N ASN A 430 15.48 10.92 6.43
CA ASN A 430 14.29 10.60 7.23
C ASN A 430 14.59 10.47 8.72
N ARG A 431 13.74 11.06 9.56
CA ARG A 431 13.79 10.90 11.02
C ARG A 431 13.69 9.42 11.39
N LYS A 432 14.69 8.87 12.09
CA LYS A 432 14.61 7.50 12.62
C LYS A 432 13.61 7.45 13.78
N ARG A 433 12.62 6.53 13.75
CA ARG A 433 11.68 6.33 14.87
C ARG A 433 12.39 5.72 16.08
N GLY A 434 12.41 6.45 17.20
CA GLY A 434 12.99 6.06 18.49
C GLY A 434 12.86 7.20 19.51
N ARG A 435 13.19 6.97 20.80
CA ARG A 435 12.95 7.91 21.93
C ARG A 435 13.44 9.35 21.70
N ASN A 436 14.39 9.56 20.80
CA ASN A 436 14.83 10.87 20.33
C ASN A 436 14.75 10.89 18.79
N GLY A 437 13.61 11.27 18.22
CA GLY A 437 13.35 11.21 16.77
C GLY A 437 14.16 12.24 15.99
N GLY A 438 15.49 12.08 15.95
CA GLY A 438 16.41 13.02 15.32
C GLY A 438 16.37 12.99 13.80
N CYS A 439 16.68 14.12 13.18
CA CYS A 439 16.90 14.29 11.75
C CYS A 439 18.42 14.33 11.50
N LEU A 440 18.94 13.50 10.58
CA LEU A 440 20.35 13.53 10.18
C LEU A 440 20.49 14.45 8.97
N LEU A 441 21.38 15.43 9.04
CA LEU A 441 21.76 16.26 7.91
C LEU A 441 22.62 15.46 6.94
N ILE A 442 22.34 15.59 5.65
CA ILE A 442 23.15 15.04 4.58
C ILE A 442 23.89 16.22 3.95
N LEU A 443 24.79 16.85 4.70
CA LEU A 443 25.67 17.87 4.12
C LEU A 443 26.64 17.18 3.17
N ASN A 444 26.65 17.63 1.91
CA ASN A 444 27.46 17.08 0.81
C ASN A 444 28.75 16.41 1.27
N CYS A 445 28.79 15.09 1.04
CA CYS A 445 29.79 14.15 1.49
C CYS A 445 31.19 14.45 0.94
N ILE A 446 31.89 15.44 1.51
CA ILE A 446 33.34 15.40 1.68
C ILE A 446 33.58 15.55 3.18
N ASN A 447 34.04 14.46 3.79
CA ASN A 447 34.20 14.33 5.23
C ASN A 447 35.38 15.21 5.70
N ILE A 448 35.14 16.50 5.93
CA ILE A 448 36.09 17.39 6.61
C ILE A 448 35.64 17.51 8.07
N PRO A 449 36.44 17.04 9.05
CA PRO A 449 36.16 17.24 10.46
C PRO A 449 35.91 18.73 10.78
N LYS A 450 34.96 19.00 11.68
CA LYS A 450 34.53 20.36 12.07
C LYS A 450 35.68 21.30 12.45
N ALA A 451 36.81 20.76 12.91
CA ALA A 451 38.03 21.50 13.24
C ALA A 451 38.69 22.22 12.04
N ASN A 452 38.34 21.88 10.80
CA ASN A 452 38.99 22.41 9.59
C ASN A 452 38.06 23.24 8.68
N ARG A 453 36.91 23.71 9.18
CA ARG A 453 36.04 24.62 8.39
C ARG A 453 36.40 26.09 8.70
N PRO A 454 36.69 26.93 7.69
CA PRO A 454 36.72 28.37 7.90
C PRO A 454 35.30 28.87 8.26
N ALA A 455 35.21 29.82 9.19
CA ALA A 455 33.95 30.43 9.58
C ALA A 455 33.31 31.16 8.37
N PRO A 456 31.98 31.08 8.18
CA PRO A 456 31.31 31.82 7.12
C PRO A 456 31.39 33.32 7.41
N VAL A 457 31.90 34.08 6.45
CA VAL A 457 31.88 35.54 6.46
C VAL A 457 30.47 35.99 6.12
N LEU A 458 29.76 36.57 7.08
CA LEU A 458 28.50 37.27 6.85
C LEU A 458 28.79 38.62 6.21
N SER A 459 28.59 38.72 4.89
CA SER A 459 28.58 40.02 4.20
C SER A 459 27.28 40.76 4.53
N ALA A 460 27.39 42.02 4.96
CA ALA A 460 26.25 42.89 5.22
C ALA A 460 25.46 43.16 3.92
N PRO A 461 24.13 43.33 4.00
CA PRO A 461 23.31 43.64 2.83
C PRO A 461 23.63 45.06 2.31
N PRO A 462 23.64 45.28 0.98
CA PRO A 462 23.81 46.61 0.41
C PRO A 462 22.59 47.49 0.69
N ALA A 463 22.85 48.79 0.89
CA ALA A 463 21.82 49.79 1.13
C ALA A 463 20.88 49.95 -0.08
N PRO A 464 19.59 50.29 0.14
CA PRO A 464 18.63 50.44 -0.96
C PRO A 464 18.86 51.72 -1.75
N GLU A 465 18.88 51.61 -3.08
CA GLU A 465 18.83 52.74 -4.01
C GLU A 465 17.42 53.35 -4.09
N PRO A 466 17.29 54.67 -4.36
CA PRO A 466 16.02 55.38 -4.32
C PRO A 466 15.14 55.09 -5.55
N ALA A 467 13.83 55.02 -5.27
CA ALA A 467 12.77 54.75 -6.23
C ALA A 467 12.61 55.87 -7.27
N ALA A 468 12.47 55.47 -8.54
CA ALA A 468 12.07 56.35 -9.63
C ALA A 468 10.61 56.08 -10.05
N GLY A 469 9.81 57.15 -10.05
CA GLY A 469 8.74 57.43 -11.02
C GLY A 469 7.52 56.52 -11.03
N VAL A 470 6.47 56.91 -10.31
CA VAL A 470 5.09 56.45 -10.54
C VAL A 470 4.44 57.43 -11.51
N ASP A 471 4.09 56.98 -12.71
CA ASP A 471 3.12 57.67 -13.56
C ASP A 471 1.77 56.95 -13.52
N THR A 472 0.78 57.73 -13.10
CA THR A 472 -0.65 57.47 -13.01
C THR A 472 -1.27 57.17 -14.37
N ILE A 473 -2.06 56.10 -14.48
CA ILE A 473 -3.09 55.96 -15.52
C ILE A 473 -4.46 55.84 -14.86
N SER A 474 -5.31 56.77 -15.29
CA SER A 474 -6.67 57.03 -14.85
C SER A 474 -7.62 55.88 -15.19
N ASN A 475 -8.52 55.60 -14.25
CA ASN A 475 -9.76 54.89 -14.54
C ASN A 475 -10.67 55.81 -15.33
N ASP A 476 -11.31 55.29 -16.38
CA ASP A 476 -12.57 55.85 -16.83
C ASP A 476 -13.54 54.74 -17.25
N VAL A 477 -14.76 54.91 -16.77
CA VAL A 477 -15.90 54.01 -16.88
C VAL A 477 -16.69 54.42 -18.12
N SER A 478 -17.13 53.46 -18.94
CA SER A 478 -18.38 53.62 -19.69
C SER A 478 -18.95 52.28 -20.12
N ALA A 479 -20.26 52.17 -19.89
CA ALA A 479 -21.15 51.12 -20.31
C ALA A 479 -21.29 51.05 -21.84
N HIS A 480 -21.55 49.86 -22.38
CA HIS A 480 -22.65 49.66 -23.33
C HIS A 480 -23.03 48.19 -23.47
N SER A 481 -24.33 48.04 -23.68
CA SER A 481 -25.18 46.86 -23.79
C SER A 481 -25.26 46.32 -25.22
N ASP A 482 -25.74 45.08 -25.29
CA ASP A 482 -26.49 44.43 -26.39
C ASP A 482 -25.91 44.38 -27.81
N ALA A 483 -25.62 43.17 -28.29
CA ALA A 483 -26.21 42.64 -29.52
C ALA A 483 -25.75 41.19 -29.83
N GLU A 484 -26.75 40.31 -29.88
CA GLU A 484 -27.03 39.33 -30.94
C GLU A 484 -26.16 38.08 -31.15
N ASN A 485 -26.87 36.96 -31.02
CA ASN A 485 -26.55 35.61 -31.45
C ASN A 485 -26.56 35.50 -32.99
N GLU A 486 -25.50 34.92 -33.57
CA GLU A 486 -25.58 34.15 -34.82
C GLU A 486 -24.76 32.85 -34.69
N PRO A 487 -25.29 31.70 -35.14
CA PRO A 487 -24.57 30.42 -35.13
C PRO A 487 -23.59 30.30 -36.32
N PRO A 488 -22.49 29.54 -36.19
CA PRO A 488 -21.49 29.42 -37.24
C PRO A 488 -22.00 28.63 -38.45
N ARG A 489 -21.76 29.20 -39.64
CA ARG A 489 -22.03 28.63 -40.96
C ARG A 489 -21.25 27.33 -41.20
N ALA A 490 -21.94 26.35 -41.78
CA ALA A 490 -21.38 25.10 -42.27
C ALA A 490 -20.44 25.34 -43.46
N TYR A 491 -19.20 24.83 -43.37
CA TYR A 491 -18.29 24.68 -44.50
C TYR A 491 -18.59 23.35 -45.20
N VAL A 492 -19.23 23.41 -46.37
CA VAL A 492 -19.31 22.29 -47.32
C VAL A 492 -18.04 22.32 -48.17
N ARG A 493 -17.20 21.28 -48.05
CA ARG A 493 -16.03 21.08 -48.91
C ARG A 493 -16.31 19.87 -49.81
N GLU A 494 -16.64 20.14 -51.07
CA GLU A 494 -16.72 19.12 -52.11
C GLU A 494 -15.32 18.59 -52.44
N GLY A 495 -15.07 17.31 -52.13
CA GLY A 495 -13.86 16.58 -52.50
C GLY A 495 -14.22 15.40 -53.39
N LYS A 496 -13.77 15.44 -54.64
CA LYS A 496 -13.93 14.37 -55.64
C LYS A 496 -13.25 13.07 -55.16
N HIS A 497 -14.01 11.98 -55.10
CA HIS A 497 -13.49 10.63 -54.86
C HIS A 497 -12.75 10.12 -56.11
N THR A 498 -11.48 9.77 -55.93
CA THR A 498 -10.76 8.82 -56.81
C THR A 498 -10.57 7.51 -56.03
N ALA A 499 -10.73 6.38 -56.72
CA ALA A 499 -10.68 5.05 -56.14
C ALA A 499 -9.28 4.71 -55.59
N PRO A 500 -9.16 4.03 -54.44
CA PRO A 500 -7.86 3.64 -53.89
C PRO A 500 -7.24 2.49 -54.68
N ALA A 501 -5.95 2.62 -54.99
CA ALA A 501 -5.12 1.57 -55.55
C ALA A 501 -4.94 0.42 -54.53
N ALA A 502 -4.79 -0.80 -55.04
CA ALA A 502 -4.62 -2.02 -54.26
C ALA A 502 -3.38 -1.96 -53.34
N PRO A 503 -3.44 -2.53 -52.13
CA PRO A 503 -2.32 -2.52 -51.20
C PRO A 503 -1.16 -3.41 -51.70
N PRO A 504 0.10 -3.01 -51.46
CA PRO A 504 1.26 -3.84 -51.76
C PRO A 504 1.32 -5.08 -50.84
N PRO A 505 1.97 -6.17 -51.29
CA PRO A 505 2.04 -7.42 -50.54
C PRO A 505 2.81 -7.27 -49.23
N VAL A 506 2.30 -7.96 -48.20
CA VAL A 506 2.84 -8.03 -46.82
C VAL A 506 4.23 -8.68 -46.83
N PRO A 507 5.27 -8.07 -46.25
CA PRO A 507 6.57 -8.72 -46.08
C PRO A 507 6.50 -9.83 -45.02
N PRO A 508 7.29 -10.91 -45.15
CA PRO A 508 7.29 -12.01 -44.19
C PRO A 508 7.80 -11.56 -42.81
N ALA A 509 7.26 -12.19 -41.77
CA ALA A 509 7.58 -11.91 -40.37
C ALA A 509 9.09 -12.04 -40.07
N PRO A 510 9.67 -11.17 -39.22
CA PRO A 510 11.07 -11.28 -38.82
C PRO A 510 11.30 -12.50 -37.90
N PRO A 511 12.47 -13.14 -37.98
CA PRO A 511 12.82 -14.30 -37.15
C PRO A 511 12.91 -13.94 -35.66
N THR A 512 12.35 -14.81 -34.83
CA THR A 512 12.43 -14.79 -33.36
C THR A 512 13.84 -15.16 -32.89
N TRP A 513 14.63 -14.17 -32.49
CA TRP A 513 15.96 -14.38 -31.91
C TRP A 513 15.90 -14.36 -30.38
N TYR A 514 15.51 -15.50 -29.79
CA TYR A 514 15.93 -15.91 -28.45
C TYR A 514 16.01 -17.44 -28.43
N ALA A 515 17.05 -18.00 -29.04
CA ALA A 515 17.47 -19.37 -28.79
C ALA A 515 18.60 -19.32 -27.76
N ALA A 516 18.27 -19.72 -26.53
CA ALA A 516 19.28 -20.24 -25.61
C ALA A 516 19.60 -21.68 -26.05
N ASP A 517 20.89 -21.95 -26.22
CA ASP A 517 21.57 -23.22 -26.49
C ASP A 517 20.78 -24.54 -26.38
N GLY A 518 20.75 -25.29 -27.50
CA GLY A 518 20.57 -26.77 -27.54
C GLY A 518 19.34 -27.28 -28.32
N PRO A 519 19.48 -28.22 -29.27
CA PRO A 519 18.37 -28.71 -30.09
C PRO A 519 17.55 -29.78 -29.35
N LEU A 520 16.24 -29.57 -29.22
CA LEU A 520 15.28 -30.64 -28.95
C LEU A 520 14.82 -31.20 -30.30
N THR A 521 15.25 -32.42 -30.61
CA THR A 521 14.73 -33.19 -31.75
C THR A 521 13.30 -33.63 -31.44
N ALA A 522 12.37 -33.26 -32.31
CA ALA A 522 11.02 -33.80 -32.33
C ALA A 522 11.04 -35.26 -32.80
N ARG A 523 10.74 -36.19 -31.88
CA ARG A 523 10.10 -37.48 -32.19
C ARG A 523 9.18 -37.87 -31.01
N ASP A 524 8.05 -38.46 -31.40
CA ASP A 524 7.06 -39.16 -30.60
C ASP A 524 5.97 -38.30 -29.92
N THR A 525 4.98 -37.97 -30.76
CA THR A 525 3.55 -38.07 -30.40
C THR A 525 3.27 -39.50 -29.93
N ASP A 526 2.93 -39.69 -28.65
CA ASP A 526 1.82 -40.58 -28.24
C ASP A 526 1.52 -40.52 -26.73
N ALA A 527 0.28 -40.88 -26.44
CA ALA A 527 -0.49 -40.91 -25.20
C ALA A 527 0.23 -41.18 -23.86
N GLY A 528 -0.26 -40.47 -22.82
CA GLY A 528 -0.59 -41.03 -21.50
C GLY A 528 0.56 -41.33 -20.53
N ASP A 529 0.77 -40.43 -19.55
CA ASP A 529 0.74 -40.77 -18.11
C ASP A 529 1.21 -39.59 -17.25
N TYR A 530 0.35 -39.15 -16.32
CA TYR A 530 0.72 -38.21 -15.26
C TYR A 530 1.53 -38.95 -14.19
N ALA A 531 2.86 -39.01 -14.37
CA ALA A 531 3.76 -39.36 -13.30
C ALA A 531 3.87 -38.19 -12.29
N GLN A 532 3.31 -38.39 -11.11
CA GLN A 532 3.55 -37.54 -9.94
C GLN A 532 5.07 -37.43 -9.69
N VAL A 533 5.60 -36.21 -9.78
CA VAL A 533 6.94 -35.90 -9.25
C VAL A 533 6.87 -36.02 -7.73
N ARG A 534 7.27 -37.17 -7.19
CA ARG A 534 7.58 -37.32 -5.76
C ARG A 534 8.80 -36.45 -5.46
N ILE A 535 8.55 -35.29 -4.85
CA ILE A 535 9.60 -34.51 -4.19
C ILE A 535 10.09 -35.37 -3.02
N GLY A 536 11.34 -35.87 -3.12
CA GLY A 536 11.99 -36.57 -2.00
C GLY A 536 12.08 -35.67 -0.77
N PRO A 537 12.18 -36.23 0.44
CA PRO A 537 12.26 -35.44 1.66
C PRO A 537 13.42 -34.45 1.60
N LEU A 538 13.14 -33.19 1.92
CA LEU A 538 14.15 -32.14 2.06
C LEU A 538 15.29 -32.65 2.96
N PRO A 539 16.57 -32.40 2.59
CA PRO A 539 17.70 -32.82 3.43
C PRO A 539 17.56 -32.21 4.82
N LYS A 540 17.68 -33.05 5.85
CA LYS A 540 17.67 -32.62 7.26
C LYS A 540 18.66 -31.46 7.43
N ARG A 541 18.20 -30.35 8.01
CA ARG A 541 19.04 -29.17 8.26
C ARG A 541 20.27 -29.59 9.08
N ARG A 542 21.47 -29.27 8.59
CA ARG A 542 22.70 -29.49 9.35
C ARG A 542 22.61 -28.78 10.72
N PRO A 543 22.99 -29.44 11.83
CA PRO A 543 23.16 -28.81 13.12
C PRO A 543 23.98 -27.53 12.99
N VAL A 544 23.67 -26.50 13.78
CA VAL A 544 24.37 -25.20 13.70
C VAL A 544 25.88 -25.36 13.95
N ALA A 545 26.28 -26.34 14.77
CA ALA A 545 27.68 -26.65 15.05
C ALA A 545 28.48 -27.12 13.81
N ASP A 546 27.80 -27.68 12.80
CA ASP A 546 28.43 -28.27 11.61
C ASP A 546 28.44 -27.32 10.40
N ARG A 547 27.98 -26.07 10.59
CA ARG A 547 27.95 -25.06 9.53
C ARG A 547 29.29 -24.30 9.43
N PRO A 548 29.63 -23.72 8.27
CA PRO A 548 30.76 -22.80 8.18
C PRO A 548 30.66 -21.67 9.23
N PRO A 549 31.79 -21.17 9.79
CA PRO A 549 31.78 -20.16 10.85
C PRO A 549 30.92 -18.93 10.58
N ASP A 550 30.89 -18.46 9.33
CA ASP A 550 30.07 -17.31 8.91
C ASP A 550 28.55 -17.59 9.02
N GLU A 551 28.13 -18.81 8.72
CA GLU A 551 26.74 -19.23 8.89
C GLU A 551 26.39 -19.43 10.36
N GLN A 552 27.31 -19.94 11.18
CA GLN A 552 27.12 -20.03 12.64
C GLN A 552 26.94 -18.63 13.24
N ARG A 553 27.77 -17.68 12.81
CA ARG A 553 27.71 -16.27 13.21
C ARG A 553 26.38 -15.65 12.82
N ALA A 554 25.97 -15.78 11.56
CA ALA A 554 24.68 -15.27 11.08
C ALA A 554 23.50 -15.84 11.87
N ALA A 555 23.51 -17.15 12.15
CA ALA A 555 22.49 -17.82 12.97
C ALA A 555 22.45 -17.28 14.41
N ARG A 556 23.60 -17.05 15.04
CA ARG A 556 23.68 -16.50 16.42
C ARG A 556 23.26 -15.03 16.48
N VAL A 557 23.58 -14.21 15.48
CA VAL A 557 23.09 -12.83 15.37
C VAL A 557 21.55 -12.81 15.31
N ALA A 558 20.96 -13.67 14.48
CA ALA A 558 19.52 -13.80 14.38
C ALA A 558 18.89 -14.28 15.71
N GLN A 559 19.52 -15.22 16.40
CA GLN A 559 19.06 -15.72 17.70
C GLN A 559 19.12 -14.63 18.77
N LEU A 560 20.19 -13.84 18.83
CA LEU A 560 20.34 -12.71 19.76
C LEU A 560 19.24 -11.66 19.55
N ALA A 561 18.93 -11.33 18.29
CA ALA A 561 17.86 -10.40 17.96
C ALA A 561 16.49 -10.90 18.44
N LYS A 562 16.21 -12.21 18.28
CA LYS A 562 14.97 -12.85 18.77
C LYS A 562 14.86 -12.78 20.30
N VAL A 563 15.92 -13.14 21.02
CA VAL A 563 15.92 -13.13 22.50
C VAL A 563 15.76 -11.71 23.05
N ARG A 564 16.44 -10.70 22.47
CA ARG A 564 16.28 -9.29 22.84
C ARG A 564 14.85 -8.79 22.59
N THR A 565 14.26 -9.18 21.46
CA THR A 565 12.86 -8.85 21.13
C THR A 565 11.90 -9.49 22.13
N LYS A 566 12.13 -10.76 22.50
CA LYS A 566 11.32 -11.46 23.51
C LYS A 566 11.43 -10.79 24.89
N ALA A 567 12.64 -10.37 25.30
CA ALA A 567 12.86 -9.65 26.56
C ALA A 567 12.10 -8.31 26.59
N LYS A 568 12.10 -7.57 25.46
CA LYS A 568 11.36 -6.31 25.32
C LYS A 568 9.85 -6.52 25.43
N ARG A 569 9.31 -7.56 24.77
CA ARG A 569 7.88 -7.91 24.84
C ARG A 569 7.47 -8.34 26.25
N ALA A 570 8.26 -9.20 26.90
CA ALA A 570 8.00 -9.61 28.28
C ALA A 570 7.92 -8.40 29.23
N LYS A 571 8.84 -7.43 29.09
CA LYS A 571 8.81 -6.19 29.87
C LYS A 571 7.56 -5.34 29.59
N LEU A 572 7.16 -5.19 28.32
CA LEU A 572 5.96 -4.43 27.95
C LEU A 572 4.67 -5.09 28.44
N ALA A 573 4.67 -6.40 28.59
CA ALA A 573 3.55 -7.19 29.08
C ALA A 573 3.51 -7.34 30.61
N GLY A 574 4.40 -6.68 31.37
CA GLY A 574 4.48 -6.80 32.83
C GLY A 574 5.01 -8.16 33.32
N MET A 575 5.64 -8.96 32.47
CA MET A 575 6.21 -10.27 32.81
C MET A 575 7.64 -10.14 33.35
N ASP A 576 7.81 -9.38 34.43
CA ASP A 576 9.14 -9.00 34.93
C ASP A 576 10.00 -10.20 35.37
N HIS A 577 9.36 -11.29 35.82
CA HIS A 577 10.05 -12.53 36.20
C HIS A 577 10.81 -13.21 35.03
N LEU A 578 10.41 -12.98 33.77
CA LEU A 578 11.07 -13.56 32.59
C LEU A 578 12.26 -12.73 32.08
N VAL A 579 12.32 -11.44 32.43
CA VAL A 579 13.32 -10.51 31.89
C VAL A 579 14.76 -10.90 32.29
N PRO A 580 15.05 -11.31 33.54
CA PRO A 580 16.39 -11.76 33.92
C PRO A 580 16.87 -12.99 33.15
N ALA A 581 15.99 -13.98 32.93
CA ALA A 581 16.33 -15.19 32.21
C ALA A 581 16.65 -14.91 30.73
N LEU A 582 15.85 -14.06 30.08
CA LEU A 582 16.07 -13.66 28.69
C LEU A 582 17.32 -12.78 28.52
N ARG A 583 17.67 -11.96 29.52
CA ARG A 583 18.93 -11.21 29.53
C ARG A 583 20.14 -12.12 29.65
N ARG A 584 20.10 -13.14 30.53
CA ARG A 584 21.16 -14.16 30.63
C ARG A 584 21.32 -14.92 29.32
N ALA A 585 20.22 -15.35 28.70
CA ALA A 585 20.27 -16.01 27.39
C ALA A 585 20.89 -15.12 26.30
N ALA A 586 20.59 -13.81 26.30
CA ALA A 586 21.21 -12.87 25.37
C ALA A 586 22.71 -12.67 25.64
N ALA A 587 23.14 -12.65 26.90
CA ALA A 587 24.55 -12.56 27.28
C ALA A 587 25.33 -13.80 26.79
N ASN A 588 24.81 -15.01 27.03
CA ASN A 588 25.43 -16.26 26.58
C ASN A 588 25.58 -16.31 25.05
N ILE A 589 24.59 -15.83 24.29
CA ILE A 589 24.70 -15.74 22.82
C ILE A 589 25.76 -14.70 22.41
N GLY A 590 25.88 -13.61 23.18
CA GLY A 590 26.93 -12.59 22.98
C GLY A 590 28.34 -13.15 23.17
N GLU A 591 28.54 -13.97 24.20
CA GLU A 591 29.82 -14.67 24.43
C GLU A 591 30.15 -15.66 23.31
N GLN A 592 29.15 -16.38 22.79
CA GLN A 592 29.31 -17.27 21.64
C GLN A 592 29.71 -16.51 20.37
N LEU A 593 29.13 -15.33 20.14
CA LEU A 593 29.52 -14.46 19.02
C LEU A 593 30.95 -13.95 19.19
N ALA A 594 31.34 -13.55 20.40
CA ALA A 594 32.72 -13.13 20.69
C ALA A 594 33.74 -14.27 20.53
N ALA A 595 33.36 -15.52 20.84
CA ALA A 595 34.19 -16.70 20.59
C ALA A 595 34.39 -16.93 19.09
N LEU A 596 33.31 -16.88 18.30
CA LEU A 596 33.36 -17.02 16.84
C LEU A 596 34.21 -15.92 16.18
N ASP A 597 34.04 -14.67 16.61
CA ASP A 597 34.85 -13.53 16.11
C ASP A 597 36.34 -13.68 16.46
N ALA A 598 36.66 -14.37 17.57
CA ALA A 598 38.02 -14.69 17.98
C ALA A 598 38.58 -15.99 17.34
N GLY A 599 37.85 -16.63 16.41
CA GLY A 599 38.23 -17.91 15.82
C GLY A 599 38.25 -19.07 16.81
N ARG A 600 37.61 -18.94 17.98
CA ARG A 600 37.50 -19.99 18.98
C ARG A 600 36.22 -20.77 18.79
N PRO A 601 36.23 -22.11 18.97
CA PRO A 601 34.99 -22.88 18.99
C PRO A 601 34.10 -22.37 20.13
N PRO A 602 32.80 -22.12 19.88
CA PRO A 602 31.89 -21.67 20.93
C PRO A 602 31.81 -22.76 22.02
N ALA A 603 31.83 -22.35 23.29
CA ALA A 603 31.72 -23.29 24.40
C ALA A 603 30.45 -24.16 24.24
N PRO A 604 30.53 -25.49 24.49
CA PRO A 604 29.37 -26.34 24.47
C PRO A 604 28.33 -25.81 25.47
N ILE A 605 27.06 -25.90 25.10
CA ILE A 605 25.97 -25.46 25.97
C ILE A 605 26.00 -26.36 27.20
N GLY A 606 26.45 -25.83 28.35
CA GLY A 606 26.19 -26.47 29.63
C GLY A 606 24.68 -26.62 29.78
N GLU A 607 24.22 -27.82 30.14
CA GLU A 607 22.81 -28.15 30.33
C GLU A 607 22.13 -27.02 31.11
N GLN A 608 21.03 -26.50 30.56
CA GLN A 608 20.24 -25.49 31.24
C GLN A 608 19.77 -26.06 32.58
N PRO A 609 19.76 -25.27 33.67
CA PRO A 609 19.16 -25.72 34.92
C PRO A 609 17.68 -25.95 34.67
N THR A 610 17.29 -27.22 34.62
CA THR A 610 15.90 -27.65 34.77
C THR A 610 15.44 -27.19 36.15
N LEU A 611 14.43 -26.32 36.17
CA LEU A 611 13.71 -25.98 37.39
C LEU A 611 12.98 -27.25 37.86
N ALA A 612 13.56 -27.97 38.81
CA ALA A 612 12.89 -29.07 39.48
C ALA A 612 11.68 -28.52 40.27
N PRO A 613 10.47 -29.10 40.11
CA PRO A 613 9.35 -28.75 40.97
C PRO A 613 9.57 -29.36 42.37
N GLY A 614 9.45 -28.53 43.40
CA GLY A 614 9.44 -28.99 44.80
C GLY A 614 8.20 -29.84 45.12
N PRO A 615 8.23 -30.65 46.18
CA PRO A 615 7.19 -31.64 46.47
C PRO A 615 5.92 -30.94 46.96
N LEU A 616 4.81 -31.13 46.25
CA LEU A 616 3.48 -30.78 46.74
C LEU A 616 2.94 -31.94 47.58
N ALA A 617 2.51 -31.59 48.78
CA ALA A 617 1.84 -32.46 49.73
C ALA A 617 0.55 -33.04 49.14
N SER A 618 0.32 -34.33 49.40
CA SER A 618 -0.93 -35.04 49.13
C SER A 618 -2.10 -34.41 49.90
N PRO A 619 -3.31 -34.49 49.32
CA PRO A 619 -4.48 -34.73 50.14
C PRO A 619 -5.24 -35.99 49.71
N GLU A 620 -5.94 -36.50 50.72
CA GLU A 620 -6.73 -37.71 50.83
C GLU A 620 -7.86 -37.87 49.82
N ALA A 621 -8.31 -39.10 49.74
CA ALA A 621 -9.31 -39.64 48.84
C ALA A 621 -10.77 -39.43 49.29
N ALA A 622 -11.65 -39.64 48.30
CA ALA A 622 -13.06 -40.06 48.33
C ALA A 622 -14.12 -38.97 48.01
N PRO A 623 -15.31 -39.33 47.50
CA PRO A 623 -15.66 -40.43 46.57
C PRO A 623 -16.49 -39.97 45.35
N THR A 624 -16.60 -40.85 44.37
CA THR A 624 -17.43 -40.74 43.15
C THR A 624 -18.93 -40.63 43.46
N PRO A 625 -19.70 -39.89 42.62
CA PRO A 625 -20.88 -40.52 42.03
C PRO A 625 -21.08 -40.22 40.53
N ALA A 626 -22.02 -40.95 39.96
CA ALA A 626 -22.18 -41.27 38.56
C ALA A 626 -23.03 -40.28 37.73
N ALA A 627 -22.85 -40.44 36.41
CA ALA A 627 -23.81 -40.31 35.30
C ALA A 627 -24.35 -38.94 34.84
N CYS A 628 -24.04 -38.67 33.57
CA CYS A 628 -24.85 -38.01 32.53
C CYS A 628 -25.54 -36.68 32.83
N VAL A 629 -24.87 -35.57 32.47
CA VAL A 629 -25.52 -34.37 31.90
C VAL A 629 -24.59 -33.75 30.85
N SER A 630 -25.11 -33.50 29.65
CA SER A 630 -24.42 -32.79 28.54
C SER A 630 -23.89 -31.42 28.99
N PRO A 631 -22.66 -31.00 28.64
CA PRO A 631 -22.21 -29.66 28.98
C PRO A 631 -22.67 -28.64 27.92
N LEU A 632 -23.42 -27.65 28.39
CA LEU A 632 -23.52 -26.31 27.79
C LEU A 632 -22.12 -25.74 27.47
N PRO A 633 -22.01 -24.83 26.48
CA PRO A 633 -20.71 -24.31 26.04
C PRO A 633 -20.03 -23.50 27.15
N ARG A 634 -18.76 -23.82 27.41
CA ARG A 634 -17.90 -23.06 28.33
C ARG A 634 -17.63 -21.65 27.76
N PRO A 635 -17.62 -20.58 28.57
CA PRO A 635 -17.47 -19.20 28.08
C PRO A 635 -16.10 -18.85 27.47
N ASP A 636 -15.16 -19.80 27.42
CA ASP A 636 -13.73 -19.56 27.21
C ASP A 636 -13.15 -20.42 26.06
N GLY A 637 -14.00 -21.14 25.32
CA GLY A 637 -13.64 -22.28 24.45
C GLY A 637 -12.96 -21.98 23.11
N GLY A 638 -12.47 -20.77 22.86
CA GLY A 638 -11.92 -20.38 21.55
C GLY A 638 -10.73 -21.22 21.09
N ALA A 639 -9.87 -21.64 22.02
CA ALA A 639 -8.72 -22.49 21.70
C ALA A 639 -9.14 -23.93 21.37
N LEU A 640 -10.07 -24.51 22.14
CA LEU A 640 -10.60 -25.86 21.90
C LEU A 640 -11.34 -25.93 20.55
N TYR A 641 -12.21 -24.95 20.28
CA TYR A 641 -12.91 -24.85 19.01
C TYR A 641 -11.95 -24.71 17.82
N ALA A 642 -10.89 -23.91 17.97
CA ALA A 642 -9.91 -23.74 16.90
C ALA A 642 -9.12 -25.04 16.64
N VAL A 643 -8.76 -25.79 17.67
CA VAL A 643 -8.10 -27.10 17.51
C VAL A 643 -9.03 -28.08 16.78
N ASP A 644 -10.28 -28.18 17.21
CA ASP A 644 -11.29 -29.02 16.56
C ASP A 644 -11.50 -28.66 15.09
N TYR A 645 -11.60 -27.36 14.80
CA TYR A 645 -11.71 -26.85 13.45
C TYR A 645 -10.56 -27.34 12.57
N TRP A 646 -9.31 -27.16 13.00
CA TRP A 646 -8.16 -27.54 12.19
C TRP A 646 -7.99 -29.06 12.04
N ILE A 647 -8.30 -29.85 13.08
CA ILE A 647 -8.32 -31.32 12.99
C ILE A 647 -9.30 -31.76 11.90
N ASN A 648 -10.53 -31.22 11.91
CA ASN A 648 -11.57 -31.59 10.95
C ASN A 648 -11.27 -31.16 9.51
N HIS A 649 -10.35 -30.22 9.29
CA HIS A 649 -9.95 -29.73 7.97
C HIS A 649 -8.59 -30.31 7.50
N GLY A 650 -8.01 -31.28 8.22
CA GLY A 650 -6.74 -31.93 7.85
C GLY A 650 -5.50 -31.06 8.08
N GLU A 651 -5.65 -29.92 8.75
CA GLU A 651 -4.60 -28.93 8.99
C GLU A 651 -3.88 -29.20 10.33
N LEU A 652 -3.33 -30.41 10.46
CA LEU A 652 -2.84 -30.96 11.72
C LEU A 652 -1.70 -30.14 12.35
N ALA A 653 -0.88 -29.47 11.54
CA ALA A 653 0.18 -28.59 12.02
C ALA A 653 -0.36 -27.34 12.74
N ASN A 654 -1.50 -26.81 12.28
CA ASN A 654 -2.15 -25.66 12.90
C ASN A 654 -2.83 -26.05 14.21
N ALA A 655 -3.48 -27.22 14.24
CA ALA A 655 -4.03 -27.80 15.47
C ALA A 655 -2.93 -27.96 16.55
N TRP A 656 -1.80 -28.58 16.18
CA TRP A 656 -0.64 -28.73 17.08
C TRP A 656 -0.12 -27.41 17.63
N ARG A 657 0.02 -26.38 16.77
CA ARG A 657 0.52 -25.07 17.17
C ARG A 657 -0.39 -24.39 18.19
N ILE A 658 -1.71 -24.56 18.08
CA ILE A 658 -2.67 -24.00 19.04
C ILE A 658 -2.61 -24.76 20.37
N ILE A 659 -2.48 -26.09 20.34
CA ILE A 659 -2.28 -26.91 21.55
C ILE A 659 -1.02 -26.46 22.28
N GLU A 660 0.13 -26.37 21.60
CA GLU A 660 1.39 -25.97 22.25
C GLU A 660 1.31 -24.58 22.91
N LEU A 661 0.69 -23.62 22.22
CA LEU A 661 0.56 -22.24 22.73
C LEU A 661 -0.33 -22.16 23.98
N ASN A 662 -1.21 -23.14 24.19
CA ASN A 662 -2.23 -23.08 25.23
C ASN A 662 -2.23 -24.29 26.18
N ARG A 663 -1.26 -25.21 26.09
CA ARG A 663 -1.20 -26.44 26.91
C ARG A 663 -1.11 -26.20 28.42
N GLU A 664 -0.66 -25.02 28.82
CA GLU A 664 -0.62 -24.60 30.23
C GLU A 664 -1.97 -24.04 30.72
N ARG A 665 -2.92 -23.80 29.81
CA ARG A 665 -4.20 -23.12 30.06
C ARG A 665 -5.41 -24.02 29.87
N PHE A 666 -5.34 -25.02 29.00
CA PHE A 666 -6.43 -25.95 28.73
C PHE A 666 -5.90 -27.39 28.69
N ASP A 667 -6.76 -28.31 29.11
CA ASP A 667 -6.57 -29.74 28.89
C ASP A 667 -7.01 -30.09 27.46
N PHE A 668 -6.04 -30.53 26.65
CA PHE A 668 -6.24 -30.94 25.25
C PHE A 668 -6.15 -32.46 25.08
N ALA A 669 -6.29 -33.25 26.14
CA ALA A 669 -6.20 -34.71 26.05
C ALA A 669 -7.13 -35.33 24.97
N PRO A 670 -8.40 -34.89 24.82
CA PRO A 670 -9.28 -35.39 23.75
C PRO A 670 -8.79 -35.05 22.35
N GLU A 671 -8.32 -33.83 22.13
CA GLU A 671 -7.86 -33.35 20.83
C GLU A 671 -6.52 -33.96 20.44
N LEU A 672 -5.63 -34.20 21.41
CA LEU A 672 -4.37 -34.93 21.22
C LEU A 672 -4.62 -36.37 20.76
N ALA A 673 -5.60 -37.07 21.35
CA ALA A 673 -5.98 -38.40 20.91
C ALA A 673 -6.50 -38.39 19.45
N ARG A 674 -7.30 -37.39 19.08
CA ARG A 674 -7.80 -37.21 17.71
C ARG A 674 -6.71 -36.85 16.71
N LEU A 675 -5.75 -36.00 17.10
CA LEU A 675 -4.57 -35.65 16.30
C LEU A 675 -3.70 -36.87 16.01
N SER A 676 -3.45 -37.71 17.02
CA SER A 676 -2.71 -38.96 16.84
C SER A 676 -3.46 -39.94 15.92
N ALA A 677 -4.79 -40.07 16.08
CA ALA A 677 -5.61 -40.90 15.19
C ALA A 677 -5.63 -40.40 13.74
N ALA A 678 -5.54 -39.09 13.52
CA ALA A 678 -5.51 -38.46 12.20
C ALA A 678 -4.15 -38.55 11.48
N GLY A 679 -3.18 -39.30 12.03
CA GLY A 679 -1.83 -39.41 11.46
C GLY A 679 -0.97 -38.17 11.67
N GLY A 680 -1.36 -37.27 12.58
CA GLY A 680 -0.54 -36.14 12.99
C GLY A 680 0.67 -36.64 13.75
N ALA A 681 1.82 -36.74 13.08
CA ALA A 681 3.07 -37.06 13.75
C ALA A 681 3.28 -36.10 14.93
N THR A 682 3.59 -36.65 16.09
CA THR A 682 4.04 -35.87 17.25
C THR A 682 5.33 -35.13 16.85
N PRO A 683 5.43 -33.80 17.06
CA PRO A 683 6.65 -33.06 16.75
C PRO A 683 7.88 -33.54 17.54
#